data_AF-A0A7S4MBB4-F1
#
_entry.id   AF-A0A7S4MBB4-F1
#
_cell.length_a   1.000
_cell.length_b   1.000
_cell.length_c   1.000
_cell.angle_alpha   90.00
_cell.angle_beta   90.00
_cell.angle_gamma   90.00
#
_symmetry.space_group_name_H-M   'P 1'
#
loop_
_entity.id
_entity.type
_entity.pdbx_description
1 polymer ?
#
loop_
_entity_poly.entity_id
_entity_poly.type
_entity_poly.pdbx_seq_one_letter_code
_entity_poly.pdbx_strand_id
1 'polypeptide(L)'
;DSFVLLITLTYLRICRSTLTPVVKETLRAGVIQAPPFAIKLENGTYTGFHLDLLGELSIFARQDGFDLEFDLSDIGDNYNEALDLVMSNRECTGTTKQMEGCRKLDLILGDYYPTRERSKIVDFTPSFLSSAPIAMRYIRRAGRKFDTMLELNDAEGKAFVPNGTALTKIVKKKYSNTAYLDCTPNSGTALDCVKNLKNGACALYVDDGLLLRYSAKDDDDLEVLDEGNFGTVYVAWPMSHEIRGHLSQKIKEWVYGAIDKSTLDELYYKYFEPKTCPVGKAGEECNAYCDPKNGRAAVNGVCKCYTRKWTGADCTEQMGHERNMIPKTWTHVVYAVFGINVAFVFICAVWMHCRREVSQVKTMQPVFMNLVLLGVLVSSCSVVTLAQQDSGNGPVPACMATPWLAFVGFCITFCTLIAKIRRAHQIFVKSVRMKRHTVSVFQALLWVFPIFLVFIIVLLVWTTIDPLHWKRDLIDETDDGYTLESVGYCTSDHFTTFLSILCVLALCLLALACYQCYLARHVPSKFSEGKFLTLAIASNMQMYTIGVLVLLISEKNLGDPTDSEAKTGFVVKSALILVNNFAILGFIFGNLMYSVHTNRRNESTRTAMKKFEDSRQQSKNRRENSRSIIAEVKGTMGKYLRRSQLHENNEVGDIPDPEEPNNSRKGQKPSVKPA
;
A
#
# COMPACT_ATOMS: atom_id res chain seq x y z
N ASP A 1 -76.71 0.80 -61.65
CA ASP A 1 -77.14 -0.16 -60.62
C ASP A 1 -76.61 -1.58 -60.81
N SER A 2 -76.71 -2.20 -61.99
CA SER A 2 -76.25 -3.59 -62.20
C SER A 2 -74.74 -3.82 -62.04
N PHE A 3 -73.90 -2.81 -62.30
CA PHE A 3 -72.44 -2.91 -62.17
C PHE A 3 -71.96 -2.84 -60.71
N VAL A 4 -72.66 -2.05 -59.88
CA VAL A 4 -72.39 -1.95 -58.43
C VAL A 4 -72.83 -3.23 -57.74
N LEU A 5 -73.96 -3.83 -58.13
CA LEU A 5 -74.39 -5.11 -57.58
C LEU A 5 -73.40 -6.24 -57.89
N LEU A 6 -72.82 -6.27 -59.09
CA LEU A 6 -71.83 -7.26 -59.48
C LEU A 6 -70.52 -7.10 -58.68
N ILE A 7 -70.02 -5.88 -58.52
CA ILE A 7 -68.82 -5.61 -57.71
C ILE A 7 -69.07 -5.95 -56.24
N THR A 8 -70.23 -5.60 -55.68
CA THR A 8 -70.56 -5.89 -54.28
C THR A 8 -70.75 -7.38 -54.03
N LEU A 9 -71.36 -8.11 -54.96
CA LEU A 9 -71.48 -9.58 -54.89
C LEU A 9 -70.15 -10.29 -55.10
N THR A 10 -69.24 -9.72 -55.90
CA THR A 10 -67.88 -10.26 -56.10
C THR A 10 -67.02 -9.97 -54.88
N TYR A 11 -67.11 -8.78 -54.29
CA TYR A 11 -66.45 -8.44 -53.01
C TYR A 11 -67.00 -9.27 -51.84
N LEU A 12 -68.32 -9.50 -51.78
CA LEU A 12 -68.93 -10.39 -50.79
C LEU A 12 -68.57 -11.85 -51.04
N ARG A 13 -68.41 -12.32 -52.29
CA ARG A 13 -67.89 -13.66 -52.59
C ARG A 13 -66.41 -13.81 -52.23
N ILE A 14 -65.60 -12.78 -52.51
CA ILE A 14 -64.17 -12.76 -52.17
C ILE A 14 -63.98 -12.70 -50.64
N CYS A 15 -64.68 -11.81 -49.94
CA CYS A 15 -64.68 -11.75 -48.47
C CYS A 15 -65.23 -13.03 -47.82
N ARG A 16 -66.26 -13.66 -48.41
CA ARG A 16 -66.81 -14.94 -47.91
C ARG A 16 -65.90 -16.13 -48.26
N SER A 17 -64.98 -15.99 -49.22
CA SER A 17 -63.94 -16.99 -49.54
C SER A 17 -62.66 -16.83 -48.71
N THR A 18 -62.46 -15.71 -48.02
CA THR A 18 -61.30 -15.44 -47.14
C THR A 18 -61.58 -15.60 -45.65
N LEU A 19 -62.84 -15.79 -45.23
CA LEU A 19 -63.13 -16.26 -43.87
C LEU A 19 -63.08 -17.79 -43.86
N THR A 20 -61.88 -18.35 -43.73
CA THR A 20 -61.74 -19.70 -43.18
C THR A 20 -62.37 -19.68 -41.79
N PRO A 21 -63.27 -20.62 -41.45
CA PRO A 21 -63.82 -20.70 -40.11
C PRO A 21 -62.66 -20.95 -39.14
N VAL A 22 -62.42 -20.00 -38.23
CA VAL A 22 -61.41 -20.17 -37.19
C VAL A 22 -61.87 -21.30 -36.28
N VAL A 23 -61.12 -22.39 -36.27
CA VAL A 23 -61.43 -23.55 -35.42
C VAL A 23 -60.84 -23.28 -34.05
N LYS A 24 -61.71 -23.12 -33.04
CA LYS A 24 -61.28 -22.99 -31.65
C LYS A 24 -60.92 -24.36 -31.10
N GLU A 25 -59.69 -24.53 -30.65
CA GLU A 25 -59.20 -25.77 -30.02
C GLU A 25 -58.56 -25.43 -28.67
N THR A 26 -58.81 -26.27 -27.66
CA THR A 26 -58.26 -26.10 -26.31
C THR A 26 -57.42 -27.32 -25.95
N LEU A 27 -56.18 -27.10 -25.52
CA LEU A 27 -55.24 -28.13 -25.09
C LEU A 27 -54.98 -28.02 -23.59
N ARG A 28 -55.09 -29.13 -22.86
CA ARG A 28 -54.77 -29.21 -21.44
C ARG A 28 -53.27 -29.43 -21.29
N ALA A 29 -52.56 -28.47 -20.73
CA ALA A 29 -51.12 -28.55 -20.57
C ALA A 29 -50.70 -28.47 -19.10
N GLY A 30 -49.80 -29.36 -18.70
CA GLY A 30 -49.16 -29.30 -17.37
C GLY A 30 -47.86 -28.52 -17.45
N VAL A 31 -47.56 -27.68 -16.46
CA VAL A 31 -46.31 -26.89 -16.42
C VAL A 31 -45.44 -27.38 -15.26
N ILE A 32 -44.21 -27.80 -15.57
CA ILE A 32 -43.19 -28.10 -14.56
C ILE A 32 -42.42 -26.82 -14.24
N GLN A 33 -42.31 -26.47 -12.96
CA GLN A 33 -41.60 -25.27 -12.54
C GLN A 33 -40.09 -25.52 -12.53
N ALA A 34 -39.38 -24.88 -13.47
CA ALA A 34 -37.94 -24.98 -13.58
C ALA A 34 -37.40 -23.70 -14.24
N PRO A 35 -36.81 -22.75 -13.48
CA PRO A 35 -36.18 -21.56 -14.07
C PRO A 35 -34.97 -21.94 -14.94
N PRO A 36 -34.80 -21.35 -16.15
CA PRO A 36 -35.59 -20.30 -16.78
C PRO A 36 -36.74 -20.79 -17.67
N PHE A 37 -36.98 -22.10 -17.74
CA PHE A 37 -37.92 -22.72 -18.65
C PHE A 37 -39.38 -22.41 -18.32
N ALA A 38 -39.74 -22.45 -17.03
CA ALA A 38 -41.04 -21.99 -16.54
C ALA A 38 -40.93 -21.50 -15.09
N ILE A 39 -41.46 -20.30 -14.83
CA ILE A 39 -41.45 -19.62 -13.54
C ILE A 39 -42.89 -19.20 -13.22
N LYS A 40 -43.40 -19.61 -12.05
CA LYS A 40 -44.71 -19.19 -11.57
C LYS A 40 -44.59 -17.83 -10.88
N LEU A 41 -45.33 -16.85 -11.38
CA LEU A 41 -45.39 -15.50 -10.81
C LEU A 41 -46.38 -15.44 -9.63
N GLU A 42 -46.23 -14.42 -8.77
CA GLU A 42 -47.10 -14.22 -7.59
C GLU A 42 -48.58 -14.07 -7.95
N ASN A 43 -48.88 -13.59 -9.16
CA ASN A 43 -50.24 -13.45 -9.69
C ASN A 43 -50.84 -14.78 -10.19
N GLY A 44 -50.13 -15.91 -10.07
CA GLY A 44 -50.56 -17.23 -10.52
C GLY A 44 -50.35 -17.52 -12.01
N THR A 45 -49.81 -16.58 -12.79
CA THR A 45 -49.45 -16.79 -14.20
C THR A 45 -48.04 -17.36 -14.34
N TYR A 46 -47.75 -17.93 -15.51
CA TYR A 46 -46.44 -18.50 -15.82
C TYR A 46 -45.68 -17.62 -16.82
N THR A 47 -44.37 -17.57 -16.68
CA THR A 47 -43.43 -16.96 -17.62
C THR A 47 -42.24 -17.89 -17.86
N GLY A 48 -41.41 -17.62 -18.86
CA GLY A 48 -40.22 -18.41 -19.17
C GLY A 48 -40.23 -18.96 -20.59
N PHE A 49 -39.16 -19.68 -20.94
CA PHE A 49 -38.93 -20.18 -22.30
C PHE A 49 -40.13 -20.96 -22.87
N HIS A 50 -40.72 -21.86 -22.09
CA HIS A 50 -41.84 -22.68 -22.57
C HIS A 50 -43.09 -21.86 -22.89
N LEU A 51 -43.36 -20.82 -22.10
CA LEU A 51 -44.55 -19.99 -22.24
C LEU A 51 -44.41 -19.03 -23.41
N ASP A 52 -43.22 -18.49 -23.63
CA ASP A 52 -42.92 -17.68 -24.81
C ASP A 52 -43.00 -18.53 -26.09
N LEU A 53 -42.49 -19.76 -26.05
CA LEU A 53 -42.63 -20.69 -27.19
C LEU A 53 -44.10 -20.99 -27.49
N LEU A 54 -44.94 -21.22 -26.46
CA LEU A 54 -46.40 -21.36 -26.67
C LEU A 54 -47.03 -20.12 -27.30
N GLY A 55 -46.62 -18.93 -26.86
CA GLY A 55 -47.06 -17.65 -27.42
C GLY A 55 -46.76 -17.58 -28.92
N GLU A 56 -45.53 -17.91 -29.32
CA GLU A 56 -45.13 -17.96 -30.73
C GLU A 56 -45.92 -19.00 -31.52
N LEU A 57 -46.08 -20.22 -30.98
CA LEU A 57 -46.86 -21.27 -31.65
C LEU A 57 -48.34 -20.87 -31.84
N SER A 58 -48.91 -20.06 -30.95
CA SER A 58 -50.28 -19.52 -31.13
C SER A 58 -50.38 -18.58 -32.33
N ILE A 59 -49.30 -17.87 -32.68
CA ILE A 59 -49.23 -17.01 -33.86
C ILE A 59 -49.21 -17.85 -35.13
N PHE A 60 -48.39 -18.91 -35.17
CA PHE A 60 -48.39 -19.88 -36.28
C PHE A 60 -49.75 -20.57 -36.43
N ALA A 61 -50.39 -20.96 -35.32
CA ALA A 61 -51.72 -21.56 -35.34
C ALA A 61 -52.79 -20.63 -35.96
N ARG A 62 -52.77 -19.33 -35.62
CA ARG A 62 -53.68 -18.33 -36.21
C ARG A 62 -53.48 -18.14 -37.71
N GLN A 63 -52.23 -18.22 -38.20
CA GLN A 63 -51.93 -18.16 -39.64
C GLN A 63 -52.55 -19.35 -40.39
N ASP A 64 -52.66 -20.50 -39.73
CA ASP A 64 -53.29 -21.72 -40.25
C ASP A 64 -54.81 -21.78 -40.01
N GLY A 65 -55.42 -20.74 -39.42
CA GLY A 65 -56.87 -20.67 -39.16
C GLY A 65 -57.32 -21.35 -37.86
N PHE A 66 -56.42 -21.55 -36.89
CA PHE A 66 -56.74 -22.09 -35.56
C PHE A 66 -56.69 -20.99 -34.49
N ASP A 67 -57.63 -21.01 -33.53
CA ASP A 67 -57.52 -20.25 -32.29
C ASP A 67 -57.25 -21.22 -31.15
N LEU A 68 -55.96 -21.32 -30.80
CA LEU A 68 -55.44 -22.31 -29.86
C LEU A 68 -55.37 -21.71 -28.45
N GLU A 69 -56.07 -22.33 -27.50
CA GLU A 69 -56.07 -21.94 -26.09
C GLU A 69 -55.43 -23.05 -25.24
N PHE A 70 -54.50 -22.69 -24.36
CA PHE A 70 -53.85 -23.64 -23.45
C PHE A 70 -54.43 -23.51 -22.05
N ASP A 71 -55.04 -24.58 -21.55
CA ASP A 71 -55.48 -24.69 -20.16
C ASP A 71 -54.30 -25.19 -19.31
N LEU A 72 -53.61 -24.26 -18.65
CA LEU A 72 -52.38 -24.51 -17.92
C LEU A 72 -52.65 -24.98 -16.49
N SER A 73 -52.04 -26.09 -16.10
CA SER A 73 -52.11 -26.63 -14.73
C SER A 73 -50.73 -26.84 -14.11
N ASP A 74 -50.62 -26.57 -12.81
CA ASP A 74 -49.41 -26.82 -12.03
C ASP A 74 -49.31 -28.32 -11.71
N ILE A 75 -48.20 -28.96 -12.08
CA ILE A 75 -48.00 -30.41 -11.85
C ILE A 75 -46.85 -30.71 -10.88
N GLY A 76 -46.24 -29.68 -10.27
CA GLY A 76 -45.13 -29.82 -9.34
C GLY A 76 -43.80 -30.20 -10.01
N ASP A 77 -42.81 -30.60 -9.19
CA ASP A 77 -41.40 -30.67 -9.61
C ASP A 77 -40.92 -32.11 -9.89
N ASN A 78 -41.82 -33.10 -9.82
CA ASN A 78 -41.46 -34.51 -10.03
C ASN A 78 -41.69 -34.94 -11.48
N TYR A 79 -40.63 -34.86 -12.29
CA TYR A 79 -40.64 -35.21 -13.71
C TYR A 79 -41.11 -36.65 -14.01
N ASN A 80 -40.89 -37.61 -13.11
CA ASN A 80 -41.31 -38.99 -13.36
C ASN A 80 -42.81 -39.15 -13.15
N GLU A 81 -43.36 -38.61 -12.06
CA GLU A 81 -44.80 -38.65 -11.76
C GLU A 81 -45.61 -37.79 -12.73
N ALA A 82 -45.06 -36.66 -13.18
CA ALA A 82 -45.69 -35.81 -14.17
C ALA A 82 -45.92 -36.54 -15.51
N LEU A 83 -44.99 -37.43 -15.91
CA LEU A 83 -45.10 -38.16 -17.17
C LEU A 83 -46.33 -39.07 -17.22
N ASP A 84 -46.75 -39.58 -16.06
CA ASP A 84 -47.91 -40.48 -15.94
C ASP A 84 -49.22 -39.78 -16.36
N LEU A 85 -49.28 -38.45 -16.31
CA LEU A 85 -50.47 -37.64 -16.63
C LEU A 85 -50.78 -37.58 -18.14
N VAL A 86 -49.80 -37.88 -18.99
CA VAL A 86 -49.88 -37.77 -20.47
C VAL A 86 -49.81 -39.14 -21.18
N MET A 87 -49.53 -40.23 -20.45
CA MET A 87 -49.40 -41.58 -21.01
C MET A 87 -50.66 -42.05 -21.75
N SER A 88 -50.44 -42.75 -22.87
CA SER A 88 -51.53 -43.27 -23.73
C SER A 88 -51.84 -44.76 -23.54
N ASN A 89 -50.97 -45.54 -22.88
CA ASN A 89 -51.06 -47.01 -22.88
C ASN A 89 -52.11 -47.57 -21.88
N ARG A 90 -52.59 -48.81 -22.12
CA ARG A 90 -53.64 -49.51 -21.34
C ARG A 90 -53.23 -49.93 -19.91
N GLU A 91 -51.97 -49.73 -19.51
CA GLU A 91 -51.43 -50.14 -18.20
C GLU A 91 -51.25 -48.93 -17.26
N CYS A 92 -52.32 -48.21 -16.93
CA CYS A 92 -52.35 -47.39 -15.70
C CYS A 92 -52.43 -48.33 -14.47
N THR A 93 -51.49 -49.27 -14.31
CA THR A 93 -51.51 -50.27 -13.21
C THR A 93 -50.73 -49.74 -12.02
N GLY A 94 -51.40 -48.94 -11.20
CA GLY A 94 -50.92 -48.40 -9.94
C GLY A 94 -52.04 -48.39 -8.90
N THR A 95 -51.71 -48.55 -7.62
CA THR A 95 -52.67 -48.55 -6.50
C THR A 95 -53.52 -47.29 -6.50
N THR A 96 -54.74 -47.38 -5.94
CA THR A 96 -55.94 -46.53 -6.09
C THR A 96 -55.76 -44.98 -6.11
N LYS A 97 -54.61 -44.42 -5.73
CA LYS A 97 -54.25 -43.00 -5.91
C LYS A 97 -53.71 -42.65 -7.31
N GLN A 98 -53.15 -43.61 -8.06
CA GLN A 98 -52.61 -43.40 -9.43
C GLN A 98 -53.69 -43.43 -10.53
N MET A 99 -54.89 -43.95 -10.26
CA MET A 99 -55.97 -44.04 -11.25
C MET A 99 -56.68 -42.70 -11.54
N GLU A 100 -56.63 -41.71 -10.64
CA GLU A 100 -57.27 -40.39 -10.86
C GLU A 100 -56.49 -39.45 -11.80
N GLY A 101 -55.27 -39.82 -12.23
CA GLY A 101 -54.36 -38.95 -12.99
C GLY A 101 -54.11 -39.32 -14.46
N CYS A 102 -54.53 -40.51 -14.92
CA CYS A 102 -54.20 -40.97 -16.28
C CYS A 102 -54.99 -40.19 -17.36
N ARG A 103 -54.31 -39.71 -18.42
CA ARG A 103 -54.91 -38.94 -19.56
C ARG A 103 -55.53 -37.59 -19.19
N LYS A 104 -55.07 -37.01 -18.09
CA LYS A 104 -55.57 -35.71 -17.62
C LYS A 104 -55.09 -34.57 -18.51
N LEU A 105 -53.92 -34.71 -19.13
CA LEU A 105 -53.25 -33.68 -19.91
C LEU A 105 -52.96 -34.17 -21.32
N ASP A 106 -52.96 -33.22 -22.26
CA ASP A 106 -52.63 -33.47 -23.66
C ASP A 106 -51.10 -33.36 -23.87
N LEU A 107 -50.45 -32.43 -23.17
CA LEU A 107 -48.99 -32.23 -23.21
C LEU A 107 -48.43 -31.73 -21.87
N ILE A 108 -47.13 -31.88 -21.65
CA ILE A 108 -46.42 -31.23 -20.53
C ILE A 108 -45.37 -30.26 -21.07
N LEU A 109 -45.37 -29.06 -20.53
CA LEU A 109 -44.32 -28.06 -20.69
C LEU A 109 -43.22 -28.34 -19.66
N GLY A 110 -42.15 -28.97 -20.11
CA GLY A 110 -40.97 -29.25 -19.31
C GLY A 110 -39.78 -29.65 -20.18
N ASP A 111 -38.58 -29.56 -19.62
CA ASP A 111 -37.29 -29.88 -20.23
C ASP A 111 -37.01 -31.40 -20.21
N TYR A 112 -37.89 -32.19 -20.83
CA TYR A 112 -37.71 -33.64 -20.88
C TYR A 112 -36.65 -34.07 -21.90
N TYR A 113 -35.76 -34.96 -21.44
CA TYR A 113 -34.86 -35.70 -22.31
C TYR A 113 -35.56 -36.97 -22.85
N PRO A 114 -35.69 -37.12 -24.18
CA PRO A 114 -36.22 -38.34 -24.78
C PRO A 114 -35.29 -39.53 -24.51
N THR A 115 -35.84 -40.60 -23.94
CA THR A 115 -35.12 -41.87 -23.77
C THR A 115 -35.85 -42.99 -24.49
N ARG A 116 -35.15 -44.10 -24.76
CA ARG A 116 -35.75 -45.31 -25.36
C ARG A 116 -36.91 -45.87 -24.54
N GLU A 117 -36.90 -45.68 -23.23
CA GLU A 117 -37.95 -46.17 -22.34
C GLU A 117 -39.17 -45.25 -22.36
N ARG A 118 -38.96 -43.93 -22.26
CA ARG A 118 -40.04 -42.93 -22.23
C ARG A 118 -40.74 -42.76 -23.60
N SER A 119 -40.00 -42.91 -24.70
CA SER A 119 -40.58 -42.81 -26.07
C SER A 119 -41.57 -43.93 -26.43
N LYS A 120 -41.70 -44.96 -25.59
CA LYS A 120 -42.72 -46.02 -25.77
C LYS A 120 -44.10 -45.63 -25.24
N ILE A 121 -44.17 -44.63 -24.37
CA ILE A 121 -45.38 -44.28 -23.61
C ILE A 121 -45.94 -42.89 -23.97
N VAL A 122 -45.12 -42.00 -24.52
CA VAL A 122 -45.48 -40.64 -24.97
C VAL A 122 -44.68 -40.26 -26.22
N ASP A 123 -45.20 -39.30 -27.00
CA ASP A 123 -44.54 -38.74 -28.17
C ASP A 123 -43.66 -37.53 -27.77
N PHE A 124 -42.39 -37.54 -28.13
CA PHE A 124 -41.44 -36.45 -27.92
C PHE A 124 -41.12 -35.66 -29.20
N THR A 125 -41.94 -35.79 -30.24
CA THR A 125 -41.64 -35.19 -31.55
C THR A 125 -42.43 -33.89 -31.78
N PRO A 126 -41.80 -32.77 -32.16
CA PRO A 126 -40.37 -32.61 -32.44
C PRO A 126 -39.61 -32.06 -31.21
N SER A 127 -38.31 -32.35 -31.15
CA SER A 127 -37.41 -31.67 -30.23
C SER A 127 -37.19 -30.23 -30.68
N PHE A 128 -37.21 -29.29 -29.74
CA PHE A 128 -37.10 -27.85 -30.03
C PHE A 128 -35.85 -27.21 -29.41
N LEU A 129 -35.13 -27.94 -28.56
CA LEU A 129 -33.87 -27.49 -27.95
C LEU A 129 -32.87 -28.65 -27.89
N SER A 130 -31.60 -28.31 -27.79
CA SER A 130 -30.52 -29.26 -27.49
C SER A 130 -29.61 -28.70 -26.40
N SER A 131 -29.13 -29.57 -25.53
CA SER A 131 -28.21 -29.26 -24.44
C SER A 131 -27.11 -30.30 -24.37
N ALA A 132 -26.05 -30.02 -23.61
CA ALA A 132 -25.01 -30.97 -23.26
C ALA A 132 -24.46 -30.60 -21.87
N PRO A 133 -23.94 -31.57 -21.10
CA PRO A 133 -23.23 -31.26 -19.88
C PRO A 133 -21.94 -30.48 -20.20
N ILE A 134 -21.81 -29.30 -19.63
CA ILE A 134 -20.66 -28.40 -19.80
C ILE A 134 -20.13 -27.94 -18.44
N ALA A 135 -18.94 -27.37 -18.41
CA ALA A 135 -18.32 -26.85 -17.21
C ALA A 135 -18.47 -25.32 -17.12
N MET A 136 -18.54 -24.81 -15.90
CA MET A 136 -18.51 -23.39 -15.58
C MET A 136 -17.40 -23.13 -14.55
N ARG A 137 -16.73 -21.98 -14.67
CA ARG A 137 -15.71 -21.50 -13.73
C ARG A 137 -16.02 -20.10 -13.20
N TYR A 138 -15.42 -19.80 -12.05
CA TYR A 138 -15.35 -18.44 -11.50
C TYR A 138 -14.04 -17.77 -11.92
N ILE A 139 -14.13 -16.66 -12.65
CA ILE A 139 -12.98 -16.01 -13.30
C ILE A 139 -12.01 -15.42 -12.27
N ARG A 140 -12.53 -14.85 -11.17
CA ARG A 140 -11.74 -14.18 -10.12
C ARG A 140 -11.17 -15.14 -9.07
N ARG A 141 -11.11 -16.43 -9.38
CA ARG A 141 -10.53 -17.42 -8.47
C ARG A 141 -9.01 -17.20 -8.36
N ALA A 142 -8.51 -17.16 -7.13
CA ALA A 142 -7.08 -17.18 -6.86
C ALA A 142 -6.50 -18.59 -7.07
N GLY A 143 -5.31 -18.68 -7.65
CA GLY A 143 -4.62 -19.95 -7.93
C GLY A 143 -4.75 -20.41 -9.40
N ARG A 144 -4.38 -21.67 -9.67
CA ARG A 144 -4.39 -22.23 -11.03
C ARG A 144 -5.82 -22.27 -11.60
N LYS A 145 -5.98 -21.64 -12.76
CA LYS A 145 -7.20 -21.70 -13.58
C LYS A 145 -7.14 -22.96 -14.45
N PHE A 146 -8.30 -23.57 -14.66
CA PHE A 146 -8.47 -24.71 -15.55
C PHE A 146 -9.38 -24.29 -16.70
N ASP A 147 -8.94 -24.53 -17.93
CA ASP A 147 -9.70 -24.19 -19.14
C ASP A 147 -10.54 -25.37 -19.63
N THR A 148 -10.27 -26.59 -19.14
CA THR A 148 -11.03 -27.79 -19.47
C THR A 148 -11.18 -28.77 -18.31
N MET A 149 -12.22 -29.60 -18.32
CA MET A 149 -12.40 -30.75 -17.45
C MET A 149 -11.29 -31.78 -17.62
N LEU A 150 -10.68 -31.87 -18.81
CA LEU A 150 -9.53 -32.74 -19.04
C LEU A 150 -8.32 -32.26 -18.23
N GLU A 151 -8.01 -30.96 -18.28
CA GLU A 151 -6.91 -30.39 -17.49
C GLU A 151 -7.15 -30.55 -15.99
N LEU A 152 -8.40 -30.36 -15.54
CA LEU A 152 -8.76 -30.58 -14.14
C LEU A 152 -8.58 -32.04 -13.73
N ASN A 153 -8.97 -32.98 -14.60
CA ASN A 153 -8.82 -34.41 -14.37
C ASN A 153 -7.36 -34.83 -14.29
N ASP A 154 -6.50 -34.29 -15.15
CA ASP A 154 -5.06 -34.55 -15.15
C ASP A 154 -4.36 -33.98 -13.91
N ALA A 155 -4.90 -32.90 -13.34
CA ALA A 155 -4.43 -32.29 -12.10
C ALA A 155 -5.10 -32.86 -10.83
N GLU A 156 -5.93 -33.90 -10.95
CA GLU A 156 -6.68 -34.51 -9.84
C GLU A 156 -7.49 -33.48 -9.01
N GLY A 157 -8.04 -32.48 -9.71
CA GLY A 157 -8.75 -31.37 -9.11
C GLY A 157 -10.17 -31.71 -8.62
N LYS A 158 -10.86 -30.71 -8.08
CA LYS A 158 -12.23 -30.84 -7.53
C LYS A 158 -13.27 -30.16 -8.42
N ALA A 159 -14.37 -30.86 -8.71
CA ALA A 159 -15.51 -30.35 -9.47
C ALA A 159 -16.84 -30.56 -8.74
N PHE A 160 -17.76 -29.60 -8.87
CA PHE A 160 -19.15 -29.77 -8.45
C PHE A 160 -19.98 -30.46 -9.54
N VAL A 161 -20.89 -31.35 -9.12
CA VAL A 161 -21.88 -31.99 -9.99
C VAL A 161 -23.23 -32.12 -9.27
N PRO A 162 -24.36 -32.01 -9.98
CA PRO A 162 -25.68 -32.19 -9.37
C PRO A 162 -25.87 -33.64 -8.90
N ASN A 163 -26.49 -33.82 -7.74
CA ASN A 163 -26.71 -35.16 -7.20
C ASN A 163 -27.82 -35.91 -7.96
N GLY A 164 -27.63 -37.21 -8.22
CA GLY A 164 -28.69 -38.10 -8.72
C GLY A 164 -29.07 -37.98 -10.20
N THR A 165 -28.45 -37.10 -10.99
CA THR A 165 -28.82 -36.89 -12.41
C THR A 165 -28.15 -37.91 -13.36
N ALA A 166 -28.77 -38.14 -14.52
CA ALA A 166 -28.20 -38.98 -15.57
C ALA A 166 -26.89 -38.39 -16.13
N LEU A 167 -26.80 -37.06 -16.21
CA LEU A 167 -25.62 -36.33 -16.67
C LEU A 167 -24.41 -36.60 -15.76
N THR A 168 -24.61 -36.58 -14.43
CA THR A 168 -23.54 -36.85 -13.46
C THR A 168 -22.91 -38.23 -13.65
N LYS A 169 -23.69 -39.25 -14.01
CA LYS A 169 -23.16 -40.60 -14.29
C LYS A 169 -22.24 -40.61 -15.50
N ILE A 170 -22.54 -39.82 -16.52
CA ILE A 170 -21.74 -39.70 -17.75
C ILE A 170 -20.43 -38.99 -17.45
N VAL A 171 -20.49 -37.86 -16.72
CA VAL A 171 -19.32 -37.05 -16.36
C VAL A 171 -18.36 -37.83 -15.46
N LYS A 172 -18.86 -38.43 -14.36
CA LYS A 172 -18.06 -39.23 -13.42
C LYS A 172 -17.38 -40.44 -14.09
N LYS A 173 -18.02 -41.06 -15.08
CA LYS A 173 -17.44 -42.18 -15.83
C LYS A 173 -16.28 -41.75 -16.74
N LYS A 174 -16.35 -40.53 -17.29
CA LYS A 174 -15.39 -40.04 -18.28
C LYS A 174 -14.15 -39.43 -17.63
N TYR A 175 -14.32 -38.69 -16.55
CA TYR A 175 -13.22 -38.04 -15.82
C TYR A 175 -13.11 -38.66 -14.42
N SER A 176 -12.48 -39.85 -14.36
CA SER A 176 -12.42 -40.68 -13.16
C SER A 176 -11.44 -40.18 -12.09
N ASN A 177 -10.46 -39.36 -12.48
CA ASN A 177 -9.41 -38.87 -11.58
C ASN A 177 -9.83 -37.56 -10.87
N THR A 178 -10.96 -36.97 -11.27
CA THR A 178 -11.51 -35.76 -10.66
C THR A 178 -12.26 -36.10 -9.39
N ALA A 179 -12.02 -35.35 -8.31
CA ALA A 179 -12.79 -35.47 -7.07
C ALA A 179 -14.11 -34.69 -7.19
N TYR A 180 -15.24 -35.39 -7.09
CA TYR A 180 -16.56 -34.78 -7.22
C TYR A 180 -17.16 -34.45 -5.86
N LEU A 181 -17.64 -33.22 -5.71
CA LEU A 181 -18.51 -32.82 -4.61
C LEU A 181 -19.94 -32.74 -5.14
N ASP A 182 -20.85 -33.43 -4.45
CA ASP A 182 -22.25 -33.40 -4.83
C ASP A 182 -22.86 -32.06 -4.41
N CYS A 183 -23.51 -31.43 -5.36
CA CYS A 183 -24.31 -30.24 -5.16
C CYS A 183 -25.72 -30.67 -4.72
N THR A 184 -26.06 -30.47 -3.44
CA THR A 184 -27.40 -30.75 -2.90
C THR A 184 -28.27 -29.49 -2.96
N PRO A 185 -29.27 -29.41 -3.86
CA PRO A 185 -30.18 -28.28 -3.88
C PRO A 185 -31.15 -28.38 -2.68
N ASN A 186 -30.92 -27.59 -1.63
CA ASN A 186 -31.91 -27.48 -0.55
C ASN A 186 -33.10 -26.56 -0.91
N SER A 187 -33.13 -26.00 -2.13
CA SER A 187 -34.23 -25.13 -2.60
C SER A 187 -34.26 -24.97 -4.14
N GLY A 188 -34.09 -26.07 -4.88
CA GLY A 188 -34.51 -26.13 -6.30
C GLY A 188 -33.83 -25.17 -7.29
N THR A 189 -32.65 -24.60 -7.03
CA THR A 189 -31.95 -23.76 -8.01
C THR A 189 -30.43 -23.95 -8.01
N ALA A 190 -29.80 -23.83 -9.18
CA ALA A 190 -28.34 -23.84 -9.38
C ALA A 190 -27.58 -22.74 -8.60
N LEU A 191 -28.30 -21.82 -7.96
CA LEU A 191 -27.78 -20.63 -7.29
C LEU A 191 -26.84 -20.96 -6.12
N ASP A 192 -27.12 -22.00 -5.34
CA ASP A 192 -26.29 -22.38 -4.19
C ASP A 192 -24.95 -23.01 -4.61
N CYS A 193 -24.94 -23.70 -5.75
CA CYS A 193 -23.72 -24.28 -6.34
C CYS A 193 -22.80 -23.19 -6.90
N VAL A 194 -23.39 -22.21 -7.58
CA VAL A 194 -22.67 -21.02 -8.05
C VAL A 194 -22.05 -20.25 -6.88
N LYS A 195 -22.77 -20.06 -5.77
CA LYS A 195 -22.20 -19.44 -4.54
C LYS A 195 -21.00 -20.22 -4.02
N ASN A 196 -21.10 -21.55 -3.93
CA ASN A 196 -20.01 -22.39 -3.45
C ASN A 196 -18.80 -22.41 -4.41
N LEU A 197 -19.04 -22.30 -5.72
CA LEU A 197 -18.01 -22.11 -6.73
C LEU A 197 -17.28 -20.78 -6.51
N LYS A 198 -18.02 -19.67 -6.31
CA LYS A 198 -17.45 -18.35 -6.00
C LYS A 198 -16.66 -18.32 -4.69
N ASN A 199 -17.07 -19.12 -3.69
CA ASN A 199 -16.36 -19.30 -2.42
C ASN A 199 -15.08 -20.14 -2.55
N GLY A 200 -14.77 -20.68 -3.74
CA GLY A 200 -13.52 -21.39 -4.02
C GLY A 200 -13.50 -22.86 -3.61
N ALA A 201 -14.64 -23.45 -3.27
CA ALA A 201 -14.71 -24.84 -2.80
C ALA A 201 -14.33 -25.89 -3.88
N CYS A 202 -14.57 -25.58 -5.16
CA CYS A 202 -14.16 -26.37 -6.33
C CYS A 202 -13.56 -25.47 -7.41
N ALA A 203 -12.89 -26.09 -8.38
CA ALA A 203 -12.37 -25.39 -9.55
C ALA A 203 -13.43 -25.17 -10.63
N LEU A 204 -14.25 -26.19 -10.88
CA LEU A 204 -15.27 -26.19 -11.92
C LEU A 204 -16.61 -26.67 -11.35
N TYR A 205 -17.71 -26.24 -11.96
CA TYR A 205 -19.06 -26.76 -11.75
C TYR A 205 -19.59 -27.30 -13.07
N VAL A 206 -20.00 -28.57 -13.09
CA VAL A 206 -20.50 -29.26 -14.29
C VAL A 206 -21.98 -29.58 -14.11
N ASP A 207 -22.80 -29.13 -15.06
CA ASP A 207 -24.25 -29.35 -15.08
C ASP A 207 -24.80 -29.22 -16.52
N ASP A 208 -26.13 -29.25 -16.68
CA ASP A 208 -26.82 -28.96 -17.92
C ASP A 208 -26.41 -27.59 -18.49
N GLY A 209 -26.07 -27.59 -19.78
CA GLY A 209 -25.53 -26.42 -20.44
C GLY A 209 -26.49 -25.26 -20.57
N LEU A 210 -27.79 -25.49 -20.74
CA LEU A 210 -28.78 -24.42 -20.77
C LEU A 210 -28.89 -23.75 -19.39
N LEU A 211 -28.86 -24.54 -18.32
CA LEU A 211 -28.93 -24.03 -16.95
C LEU A 211 -27.68 -23.22 -16.56
N LEU A 212 -26.50 -23.72 -16.92
CA LEU A 212 -25.24 -23.02 -16.67
C LEU A 212 -25.14 -21.73 -17.49
N ARG A 213 -25.54 -21.77 -18.76
CA ARG A 213 -25.60 -20.59 -19.61
C ARG A 213 -26.56 -19.53 -19.07
N TYR A 214 -27.75 -19.91 -18.63
CA TYR A 214 -28.68 -19.00 -17.96
C TYR A 214 -28.07 -18.39 -16.69
N SER A 215 -27.37 -19.20 -15.88
CA SER A 215 -26.73 -18.72 -14.65
C SER A 215 -25.57 -17.76 -14.91
N ALA A 216 -24.81 -17.95 -15.98
CA ALA A 216 -23.73 -17.06 -16.40
C ALA A 216 -24.21 -15.85 -17.22
N LYS A 217 -25.45 -15.86 -17.71
CA LYS A 217 -25.98 -14.86 -18.63
C LYS A 217 -25.91 -13.44 -18.05
N ASP A 218 -26.23 -13.28 -16.77
CA ASP A 218 -26.27 -11.99 -16.08
C ASP A 218 -25.14 -11.84 -15.04
N ASP A 219 -24.13 -12.72 -15.06
CA ASP A 219 -23.05 -12.76 -14.06
C ASP A 219 -21.67 -12.77 -14.74
N ASP A 220 -21.09 -11.57 -14.91
CA ASP A 220 -19.81 -11.37 -15.61
C ASP A 220 -18.58 -12.02 -14.91
N ASP A 221 -18.75 -12.58 -13.72
CA ASP A 221 -17.69 -13.28 -13.01
C ASP A 221 -17.72 -14.80 -13.24
N LEU A 222 -18.74 -15.30 -13.94
CA LEU A 222 -18.88 -16.69 -14.35
C LEU A 222 -18.55 -16.85 -15.84
N GLU A 223 -17.87 -17.93 -16.17
CA GLU A 223 -17.56 -18.29 -17.55
C GLU A 223 -17.93 -19.74 -17.80
N VAL A 224 -18.70 -19.96 -18.86
CA VAL A 224 -19.06 -21.29 -19.35
C VAL A 224 -17.99 -21.74 -20.34
N LEU A 225 -17.49 -22.96 -20.13
CA LEU A 225 -16.44 -23.58 -20.92
C LEU A 225 -17.07 -24.42 -22.03
N ASP A 226 -16.95 -23.95 -23.28
CA ASP A 226 -17.39 -24.69 -24.48
C ASP A 226 -16.39 -25.78 -24.85
N GLU A 227 -16.27 -26.76 -23.95
CA GLU A 227 -15.61 -28.03 -24.25
C GLU A 227 -16.53 -28.82 -25.18
N GLY A 228 -16.03 -29.22 -26.36
CA GLY A 228 -16.83 -29.84 -27.42
C GLY A 228 -17.93 -30.78 -26.92
N ASN A 229 -19.18 -30.51 -27.35
CA ASN A 229 -20.40 -31.15 -26.83
C ASN A 229 -20.28 -32.66 -26.64
N PHE A 230 -20.31 -33.12 -25.39
CA PHE A 230 -20.30 -34.54 -25.06
C PHE A 230 -21.72 -35.03 -24.81
N GLY A 231 -22.23 -35.88 -25.71
CA GLY A 231 -23.52 -36.55 -25.50
C GLY A 231 -24.71 -35.59 -25.52
N THR A 232 -24.83 -34.80 -26.60
CA THR A 232 -25.96 -33.89 -26.85
C THR A 232 -27.28 -34.58 -26.51
N VAL A 233 -28.01 -33.97 -25.58
CA VAL A 233 -29.37 -34.34 -25.24
C VAL A 233 -30.33 -33.38 -25.92
N TYR A 234 -31.42 -33.92 -26.45
CA TYR A 234 -32.48 -33.11 -27.02
C TYR A 234 -33.55 -32.87 -25.96
N VAL A 235 -34.19 -31.72 -26.04
CA VAL A 235 -35.29 -31.34 -25.14
C VAL A 235 -36.56 -31.26 -25.96
N ALA A 236 -37.61 -31.90 -25.46
CA ALA A 236 -38.91 -31.98 -26.11
C ALA A 236 -40.03 -32.01 -25.08
N TRP A 237 -41.23 -31.61 -25.50
CA TRP A 237 -42.44 -31.74 -24.69
C TRP A 237 -43.01 -33.15 -24.88
N PRO A 238 -43.29 -33.90 -23.81
CA PRO A 238 -44.04 -35.14 -23.94
C PRO A 238 -45.49 -34.81 -24.30
N MET A 239 -45.97 -35.41 -25.38
CA MET A 239 -47.33 -35.29 -25.88
C MET A 239 -48.02 -36.65 -25.85
N SER A 240 -49.32 -36.65 -25.56
CA SER A 240 -50.09 -37.89 -25.58
C SER A 240 -50.23 -38.40 -27.00
N HIS A 241 -50.07 -39.72 -27.21
CA HIS A 241 -50.38 -40.34 -28.50
C HIS A 241 -51.89 -40.27 -28.84
N GLU A 242 -52.74 -39.92 -27.88
CA GLU A 242 -54.19 -39.80 -28.06
C GLU A 242 -54.66 -38.39 -28.44
N ILE A 243 -53.77 -37.40 -28.53
CA ILE A 243 -54.10 -36.10 -29.14
C ILE A 243 -54.68 -36.39 -30.53
N ARG A 244 -55.83 -35.77 -30.86
CA ARG A 244 -56.50 -35.92 -32.16
C ARG A 244 -55.43 -35.85 -33.27
N GLY A 245 -55.29 -36.92 -34.07
CA GLY A 245 -54.11 -37.10 -34.94
C GLY A 245 -53.78 -35.91 -35.84
N HIS A 246 -54.81 -35.18 -36.31
CA HIS A 246 -54.65 -33.94 -37.08
C HIS A 246 -54.01 -32.79 -36.27
N LEU A 247 -54.40 -32.62 -34.99
CA LEU A 247 -53.88 -31.57 -34.13
C LEU A 247 -52.43 -31.85 -33.69
N SER A 248 -52.10 -33.12 -33.41
CA SER A 248 -50.71 -33.53 -33.12
C SER A 248 -49.78 -33.24 -34.31
N GLN A 249 -50.23 -33.50 -35.54
CA GLN A 249 -49.47 -33.17 -36.74
C GLN A 249 -49.30 -31.66 -36.91
N LYS A 250 -50.35 -30.88 -36.63
CA LYS A 250 -50.28 -29.42 -36.72
C LYS A 250 -49.32 -28.78 -35.72
N ILE A 251 -49.31 -29.27 -34.47
CA ILE A 251 -48.31 -28.82 -33.47
C ILE A 251 -46.89 -29.09 -33.97
N LYS A 252 -46.64 -30.26 -34.56
CA LYS A 252 -45.32 -30.59 -35.16
C LYS A 252 -44.98 -29.62 -36.29
N GLU A 253 -45.90 -29.36 -37.20
CA GLU A 253 -45.72 -28.39 -38.29
C GLU A 253 -45.41 -26.99 -37.77
N TRP A 254 -46.09 -26.51 -36.72
CA TRP A 254 -45.82 -25.20 -36.13
C TRP A 254 -44.47 -25.12 -35.43
N VAL A 255 -44.05 -26.17 -34.71
CA VAL A 255 -42.71 -26.19 -34.10
C VAL A 255 -41.61 -26.22 -35.16
N TYR A 256 -41.76 -27.03 -36.22
CA TYR A 256 -40.83 -26.97 -37.35
C TYR A 256 -40.85 -25.61 -38.05
N GLY A 257 -42.02 -24.98 -38.17
CA GLY A 257 -42.13 -23.61 -38.67
C GLY A 257 -41.41 -22.58 -37.80
N ALA A 258 -41.40 -22.76 -36.48
CA ALA A 258 -40.65 -21.94 -35.54
C ALA A 258 -39.13 -22.16 -35.65
N ILE A 259 -38.70 -23.40 -35.98
CA ILE A 259 -37.30 -23.70 -36.33
C ILE A 259 -36.93 -22.99 -37.63
N ASP A 260 -37.72 -23.16 -38.70
CA ASP A 260 -37.44 -22.64 -40.04
C ASP A 260 -37.40 -21.11 -40.10
N LYS A 261 -38.16 -20.43 -39.23
CA LYS A 261 -38.18 -18.96 -39.12
C LYS A 261 -37.20 -18.39 -38.08
N SER A 262 -36.31 -19.21 -37.51
CA SER A 262 -35.37 -18.82 -36.44
C SER A 262 -36.04 -18.27 -35.17
N THR A 263 -37.33 -18.50 -34.97
CA THR A 263 -38.05 -18.10 -33.75
C THR A 263 -37.47 -18.81 -32.52
N LEU A 264 -37.11 -20.09 -32.67
CA LEU A 264 -36.44 -20.83 -31.60
C LEU A 264 -35.01 -20.32 -31.33
N ASP A 265 -34.29 -19.84 -32.34
CA ASP A 265 -32.98 -19.22 -32.15
C ASP A 265 -33.12 -17.90 -31.38
N GLU A 266 -34.10 -17.07 -31.71
CA GLU A 266 -34.39 -15.82 -30.98
C GLU A 266 -34.74 -16.08 -29.52
N LEU A 267 -35.57 -17.08 -29.24
CA LEU A 267 -35.88 -17.52 -27.88
C LEU A 267 -34.65 -18.09 -27.18
N TYR A 268 -33.81 -18.86 -27.88
CA TYR A 268 -32.56 -19.37 -27.35
C TYR A 268 -31.64 -18.23 -26.91
N TYR A 269 -31.40 -17.25 -27.78
CA TYR A 269 -30.58 -16.07 -27.46
C TYR A 269 -31.19 -15.24 -26.32
N LYS A 270 -32.53 -15.11 -26.28
CA LYS A 270 -33.23 -14.40 -25.22
C LYS A 270 -33.00 -15.03 -23.84
N TYR A 271 -32.92 -16.35 -23.73
CA TYR A 271 -32.86 -17.03 -22.43
C TYR A 271 -31.47 -17.56 -22.05
N PHE A 272 -30.64 -17.95 -23.01
CA PHE A 272 -29.41 -18.70 -22.74
C PHE A 272 -28.14 -18.01 -23.22
N GLU A 273 -28.19 -16.96 -24.03
CA GLU A 273 -26.98 -16.22 -24.39
C GLU A 273 -26.98 -14.80 -23.84
N PRO A 274 -25.84 -14.33 -23.32
CA PRO A 274 -25.70 -12.94 -22.94
C PRO A 274 -25.68 -12.09 -24.21
N LYS A 275 -26.52 -11.05 -24.26
CA LYS A 275 -26.47 -10.03 -25.32
C LYS A 275 -25.22 -9.19 -25.14
N THR A 276 -24.10 -9.67 -25.65
CA THR A 276 -22.83 -8.94 -25.67
C THR A 276 -22.63 -8.26 -27.01
N CYS A 277 -21.75 -7.27 -27.02
CA CYS A 277 -21.38 -6.59 -28.25
C CYS A 277 -20.50 -7.48 -29.14
N PRO A 278 -20.56 -7.29 -30.49
CA PRO A 278 -19.65 -7.96 -31.39
C PRO A 278 -18.19 -7.73 -30.99
N VAL A 279 -17.32 -8.70 -31.28
CA VAL A 279 -15.88 -8.62 -31.03
C VAL A 279 -15.33 -7.29 -31.57
N GLY A 280 -14.62 -6.56 -30.73
CA GLY A 280 -14.09 -5.23 -31.07
C GLY A 280 -14.96 -4.05 -30.61
N LYS A 281 -16.16 -4.30 -30.07
CA LYS A 281 -17.10 -3.26 -29.64
C LYS A 281 -17.58 -3.44 -28.20
N ALA A 282 -17.99 -2.35 -27.58
CA ALA A 282 -18.56 -2.26 -26.23
C ALA A 282 -19.61 -1.13 -26.14
N GLY A 283 -20.22 -0.94 -24.97
CA GLY A 283 -21.26 0.03 -24.65
C GLY A 283 -22.67 -0.56 -24.75
N GLU A 284 -23.67 0.11 -24.14
CA GLU A 284 -25.07 -0.34 -24.15
C GLU A 284 -25.63 -0.53 -25.58
N GLU A 285 -25.18 0.30 -26.52
CA GLU A 285 -25.53 0.23 -27.95
C GLU A 285 -24.43 -0.39 -28.83
N CYS A 286 -23.37 -0.94 -28.25
CA CYS A 286 -22.23 -1.51 -28.99
C CYS A 286 -21.56 -0.53 -29.95
N ASN A 287 -21.37 0.71 -29.50
CA ASN A 287 -20.76 1.81 -30.27
C ASN A 287 -19.35 2.18 -29.79
N ALA A 288 -18.96 1.81 -28.57
CA ALA A 288 -17.61 2.02 -28.04
C ALA A 288 -16.63 0.98 -28.60
N TYR A 289 -15.36 1.32 -28.66
CA TYR A 289 -14.31 0.41 -29.09
C TYR A 289 -13.83 -0.44 -27.91
N CYS A 290 -13.47 -1.70 -28.15
CA CYS A 290 -12.88 -2.57 -27.15
C CYS A 290 -11.83 -3.42 -27.86
N ASP A 291 -10.56 -3.35 -27.45
CA ASP A 291 -9.48 -4.01 -28.18
C ASP A 291 -9.70 -5.52 -28.22
N PRO A 292 -9.88 -6.14 -29.41
CA PRO A 292 -10.26 -7.54 -29.52
C PRO A 292 -9.14 -8.51 -29.15
N LYS A 293 -7.89 -8.04 -29.01
CA LYS A 293 -6.77 -8.86 -28.56
C LYS A 293 -6.60 -8.78 -27.05
N ASN A 294 -6.93 -7.65 -26.45
CA ASN A 294 -6.62 -7.35 -25.05
C ASN A 294 -7.85 -7.36 -24.14
N GLY A 295 -9.08 -7.36 -24.68
CA GLY A 295 -10.31 -7.37 -23.89
C GLY A 295 -11.55 -7.85 -24.65
N ARG A 296 -12.66 -7.93 -23.92
CA ARG A 296 -14.00 -8.27 -24.44
C ARG A 296 -15.09 -7.43 -23.77
N ALA A 297 -16.21 -7.20 -24.45
CA ALA A 297 -17.37 -6.57 -23.83
C ALA A 297 -18.04 -7.49 -22.81
N ALA A 298 -18.32 -6.95 -21.63
CA ALA A 298 -19.19 -7.52 -20.63
C ALA A 298 -20.68 -7.28 -20.98
N VAL A 299 -21.58 -7.94 -20.27
CA VAL A 299 -23.03 -7.86 -20.53
C VAL A 299 -23.59 -6.46 -20.26
N ASN A 300 -22.99 -5.75 -19.30
CA ASN A 300 -23.29 -4.35 -19.01
C ASN A 300 -22.71 -3.36 -20.03
N GLY A 301 -22.08 -3.83 -21.11
CA GLY A 301 -21.45 -3.00 -22.12
C GLY A 301 -20.08 -2.43 -21.73
N VAL A 302 -19.48 -2.81 -20.60
CA VAL A 302 -18.13 -2.35 -20.24
C VAL A 302 -17.08 -3.25 -20.92
N CYS A 303 -16.03 -2.67 -21.50
CA CYS A 303 -14.88 -3.46 -21.98
C CYS A 303 -14.08 -3.97 -20.79
N LYS A 304 -13.97 -5.30 -20.65
CA LYS A 304 -13.16 -5.99 -19.64
C LYS A 304 -11.87 -6.46 -20.28
N CYS A 305 -10.73 -6.06 -19.72
CA CYS A 305 -9.42 -6.50 -20.19
C CYS A 305 -9.15 -7.94 -19.74
N TYR A 306 -8.52 -8.73 -20.59
CA TYR A 306 -8.18 -10.12 -20.26
C TYR A 306 -7.18 -10.19 -19.11
N THR A 307 -6.19 -9.28 -19.09
CA THR A 307 -5.14 -9.27 -18.08
C THR A 307 -4.89 -7.88 -17.51
N ARG A 308 -4.37 -7.83 -16.28
CA ARG A 308 -4.05 -6.59 -15.55
C ARG A 308 -2.94 -5.76 -16.20
N LYS A 309 -2.26 -6.32 -17.21
CA LYS A 309 -1.30 -5.62 -18.07
C LYS A 309 -1.95 -4.49 -18.86
N TRP A 310 -3.23 -4.61 -19.19
CA TRP A 310 -3.97 -3.64 -19.98
C TRP A 310 -4.98 -2.90 -19.11
N THR A 311 -5.14 -1.61 -19.37
CA THR A 311 -6.02 -0.70 -18.66
C THR A 311 -6.69 0.25 -19.65
N GLY A 312 -7.54 1.14 -19.12
CA GLY A 312 -8.36 2.06 -19.90
C GLY A 312 -9.71 1.47 -20.27
N ALA A 313 -10.62 2.34 -20.70
CA ALA A 313 -11.99 1.97 -21.05
C ALA A 313 -12.08 1.00 -22.25
N ASP A 314 -11.03 0.91 -23.07
CA ASP A 314 -10.99 0.11 -24.30
C ASP A 314 -9.86 -0.94 -24.29
N CYS A 315 -9.13 -1.11 -23.18
CA CYS A 315 -8.00 -2.07 -23.02
C CYS A 315 -6.82 -1.90 -24.00
N THR A 316 -6.60 -0.67 -24.48
CA THR A 316 -5.49 -0.32 -25.39
C THR A 316 -4.26 0.20 -24.65
N GLU A 317 -4.43 0.70 -23.42
CA GLU A 317 -3.34 1.27 -22.65
C GLU A 317 -2.62 0.17 -21.87
N GLN A 318 -1.31 0.05 -22.05
CA GLN A 318 -0.51 -0.85 -21.24
C GLN A 318 -0.19 -0.18 -19.90
N MET A 319 -0.50 -0.84 -18.79
CA MET A 319 -0.06 -0.42 -17.46
C MET A 319 1.46 -0.28 -17.46
N GLY A 320 1.95 0.87 -17.00
CA GLY A 320 3.37 1.10 -16.85
C GLY A 320 3.95 0.26 -15.72
N HIS A 321 5.15 -0.29 -15.92
CA HIS A 321 5.89 -0.96 -14.86
C HIS A 321 6.32 0.04 -13.77
N GLU A 322 5.70 -0.04 -12.59
CA GLU A 322 6.03 0.75 -11.42
C GLU A 322 7.26 0.18 -10.70
N ARG A 323 8.36 0.94 -10.75
CA ARG A 323 9.66 0.49 -10.24
C ARG A 323 9.94 0.87 -8.78
N ASN A 324 8.94 1.38 -8.05
CA ASN A 324 9.04 1.83 -6.67
C ASN A 324 10.36 2.54 -6.32
N MET A 325 10.77 3.47 -7.19
CA MET A 325 11.97 4.27 -6.96
C MET A 325 11.77 5.23 -5.79
N ILE A 326 12.86 5.61 -5.11
CA ILE A 326 12.80 6.63 -4.06
C ILE A 326 12.32 7.93 -4.73
N PRO A 327 11.24 8.56 -4.23
CA PRO A 327 10.73 9.76 -4.86
C PRO A 327 11.79 10.85 -4.87
N LYS A 328 11.98 11.50 -6.01
CA LYS A 328 13.00 12.55 -6.20
C LYS A 328 12.93 13.60 -5.08
N THR A 329 11.74 13.96 -4.61
CA THR A 329 11.55 14.92 -3.51
C THR A 329 12.34 14.54 -2.25
N TRP A 330 12.26 13.28 -1.81
CA TRP A 330 12.98 12.80 -0.63
C TRP A 330 14.49 12.80 -0.83
N THR A 331 14.95 12.40 -2.03
CA THR A 331 16.37 12.45 -2.38
C THR A 331 16.92 13.88 -2.30
N HIS A 332 16.20 14.87 -2.83
CA HIS A 332 16.61 16.27 -2.74
C HIS A 332 16.65 16.78 -1.30
N VAL A 333 15.67 16.41 -0.46
CA VAL A 333 15.65 16.78 0.96
C VAL A 333 16.87 16.21 1.68
N VAL A 334 17.19 14.93 1.47
CA VAL A 334 18.35 14.29 2.09
C VAL A 334 19.67 14.93 1.63
N TYR A 335 19.80 15.25 0.34
CA TYR A 335 20.98 15.96 -0.18
C TYR A 335 21.12 17.38 0.37
N ALA A 336 20.01 18.10 0.59
CA ALA A 336 20.05 19.40 1.24
C ALA A 336 20.59 19.31 2.68
N VAL A 337 20.10 18.33 3.47
CA VAL A 337 20.56 18.12 4.86
C VAL A 337 22.02 17.62 4.89
N PHE A 338 22.43 16.79 3.93
CA PHE A 338 23.83 16.42 3.75
C PHE A 338 24.71 17.64 3.46
N GLY A 339 24.30 18.52 2.54
CA GLY A 339 25.00 19.76 2.22
C GLY A 339 25.17 20.67 3.43
N ILE A 340 24.13 20.80 4.27
CA ILE A 340 24.18 21.54 5.54
C ILE A 340 25.21 20.92 6.50
N ASN A 341 25.21 19.60 6.67
CA ASN A 341 26.18 18.91 7.53
C ASN A 341 27.62 19.13 7.05
N VAL A 342 27.88 18.95 5.76
CA VAL A 342 29.20 19.15 5.15
C VAL A 342 29.66 20.59 5.30
N ALA A 343 28.78 21.57 5.04
CA ALA A 343 29.09 22.99 5.24
C ALA A 343 29.48 23.26 6.70
N PHE A 344 28.77 22.67 7.67
CA PHE A 344 29.08 22.83 9.09
C PHE A 344 30.44 22.21 9.46
N VAL A 345 30.79 21.04 8.92
CA VAL A 345 32.12 20.44 9.07
C VAL A 345 33.22 21.39 8.58
N PHE A 346 33.06 21.97 7.39
CA PHE A 346 34.03 22.92 6.84
C PHE A 346 34.12 24.20 7.67
N ILE A 347 32.99 24.76 8.12
CA ILE A 347 32.96 25.93 9.01
C ILE A 347 33.72 25.63 10.30
N CYS A 348 33.48 24.48 10.92
CA CYS A 348 34.19 24.06 12.12
C CYS A 348 35.69 23.88 11.86
N ALA A 349 36.09 23.26 10.74
CA ALA A 349 37.48 23.06 10.36
C ALA A 349 38.22 24.39 10.13
N VAL A 350 37.63 25.30 9.37
CA VAL A 350 38.18 26.64 9.10
C VAL A 350 38.27 27.44 10.40
N TRP A 351 37.22 27.45 11.22
CA TRP A 351 37.24 28.15 12.50
C TRP A 351 38.32 27.61 13.44
N MET A 352 38.46 26.28 13.55
CA MET A 352 39.53 25.63 14.32
C MET A 352 40.92 26.02 13.82
N HIS A 353 41.11 26.12 12.51
CA HIS A 353 42.37 26.54 11.91
C HIS A 353 42.67 28.02 12.21
N CYS A 354 41.72 28.93 11.97
CA CYS A 354 41.87 30.36 12.22
C CYS A 354 42.08 30.69 13.70
N ARG A 355 41.49 29.92 14.62
CA ARG A 355 41.57 30.15 16.07
C ARG A 355 42.56 29.24 16.78
N ARG A 356 43.45 28.56 16.05
CA ARG A 356 44.44 27.61 16.60
C ARG A 356 45.36 28.18 17.69
N GLU A 357 45.55 29.50 17.69
CA GLU A 357 46.45 30.17 18.64
C GLU A 357 45.82 30.44 20.01
N VAL A 358 44.48 30.45 20.07
CA VAL A 358 43.72 30.68 21.30
C VAL A 358 43.98 29.54 22.28
N SER A 359 44.30 29.90 23.54
CA SER A 359 44.65 28.94 24.60
C SER A 359 43.61 27.82 24.78
N GLN A 360 42.32 28.16 24.72
CA GLN A 360 41.24 27.16 24.83
C GLN A 360 41.27 26.12 23.70
N VAL A 361 41.54 26.54 22.45
CA VAL A 361 41.61 25.64 21.29
C VAL A 361 42.85 24.73 21.39
N LYS A 362 43.99 25.26 21.88
CA LYS A 362 45.19 24.47 22.15
C LYS A 362 44.94 23.39 23.20
N THR A 363 44.23 23.73 24.28
CA THR A 363 43.85 22.77 25.33
C THR A 363 42.94 21.66 24.83
N MET A 364 42.09 21.94 23.83
CA MET A 364 41.20 20.95 23.22
C MET A 364 41.88 19.92 22.30
N GLN A 365 43.17 20.11 22.02
CA GLN A 365 44.02 19.20 21.23
C GLN A 365 43.53 19.10 19.77
N PRO A 366 43.89 20.05 18.89
CA PRO A 366 43.30 20.21 17.56
C PRO A 366 43.47 18.98 16.66
N VAL A 367 44.53 18.18 16.83
CA VAL A 367 44.74 16.95 16.06
C VAL A 367 43.58 15.95 16.25
N PHE A 368 43.14 15.71 17.49
CA PHE A 368 42.00 14.82 17.75
C PHE A 368 40.70 15.40 17.21
N MET A 369 40.50 16.71 17.31
CA MET A 369 39.28 17.35 16.81
C MET A 369 39.20 17.31 15.27
N ASN A 370 40.33 17.47 14.57
CA ASN A 370 40.38 17.32 13.11
C ASN A 370 40.08 15.89 12.66
N LEU A 371 40.55 14.87 13.40
CA LEU A 371 40.20 13.47 13.14
C LEU A 371 38.70 13.19 13.36
N VAL A 372 38.08 13.82 14.36
CA VAL A 372 36.62 13.75 14.56
C VAL A 372 35.88 14.37 13.37
N LEU A 373 36.30 15.55 12.89
CA LEU A 373 35.72 16.17 11.70
C LEU A 373 35.86 15.29 10.45
N LEU A 374 37.02 14.64 10.28
CA LEU A 374 37.25 13.68 9.19
C LEU A 374 36.29 12.48 9.30
N GLY A 375 36.13 11.90 10.49
CA GLY A 375 35.21 10.78 10.69
C GLY A 375 33.76 11.15 10.40
N VAL A 376 33.32 12.33 10.84
CA VAL A 376 31.98 12.86 10.56
C VAL A 376 31.77 13.11 9.06
N LEU A 377 32.77 13.64 8.36
CA LEU A 377 32.71 13.83 6.91
C LEU A 377 32.57 12.50 6.17
N VAL A 378 33.43 11.53 6.48
CA VAL A 378 33.42 10.19 5.87
C VAL A 378 32.08 9.49 6.13
N SER A 379 31.58 9.55 7.37
CA SER A 379 30.27 8.99 7.72
C SER A 379 29.14 9.66 6.94
N SER A 380 29.17 10.99 6.81
CA SER A 380 28.14 11.74 6.06
C SER A 380 28.11 11.36 4.57
N CYS A 381 29.26 11.04 3.96
CA CYS A 381 29.33 10.61 2.56
C CYS A 381 28.58 9.30 2.28
N SER A 382 28.37 8.44 3.29
CA SER A 382 27.59 7.19 3.12
C SER A 382 26.13 7.44 2.70
N VAL A 383 25.59 8.63 3.00
CA VAL A 383 24.23 9.02 2.59
C VAL A 383 24.14 9.21 1.08
N VAL A 384 25.22 9.67 0.45
CA VAL A 384 25.27 9.87 -1.01
C VAL A 384 25.19 8.52 -1.72
N THR A 385 25.94 7.53 -1.24
CA THR A 385 25.94 6.18 -1.81
C THR A 385 24.63 5.44 -1.53
N LEU A 386 24.02 5.68 -0.36
CA LEU A 386 22.71 5.12 0.00
C LEU A 386 21.57 5.65 -0.89
N ALA A 387 21.70 6.87 -1.41
CA ALA A 387 20.69 7.49 -2.27
C ALA A 387 20.78 7.05 -3.75
N GLN A 388 21.83 6.33 -4.15
CA GLN A 388 21.97 5.86 -5.53
C GLN A 388 21.03 4.70 -5.80
N GLN A 389 20.35 4.73 -6.95
CA GLN A 389 19.44 3.70 -7.40
C GLN A 389 19.67 3.41 -8.88
N ASP A 390 19.35 2.18 -9.31
CA ASP A 390 19.28 1.83 -10.73
C ASP A 390 17.86 1.38 -11.12
N SER A 391 17.48 1.80 -12.34
CA SER A 391 16.26 1.39 -13.01
C SER A 391 16.33 -0.03 -13.56
N GLY A 392 17.54 -0.58 -13.75
CA GLY A 392 17.80 -1.96 -14.16
C GLY A 392 18.52 -2.80 -13.10
N ASN A 393 19.16 -3.88 -13.57
CA ASN A 393 20.01 -4.79 -12.78
C ASN A 393 21.51 -4.45 -12.96
N GLY A 394 21.84 -3.21 -13.29
CA GLY A 394 23.23 -2.80 -13.44
C GLY A 394 23.97 -2.85 -12.09
N PRO A 395 25.28 -3.14 -12.07
CA PRO A 395 26.04 -3.09 -10.84
C PRO A 395 26.05 -1.66 -10.33
N VAL A 396 25.43 -1.43 -9.16
CA VAL A 396 25.56 -0.17 -8.42
C VAL A 396 26.70 -0.33 -7.42
N PRO A 397 27.95 0.08 -7.73
CA PRO A 397 29.09 -0.04 -6.81
C PRO A 397 28.88 0.70 -5.48
N ALA A 398 27.86 1.57 -5.40
CA ALA A 398 27.45 2.27 -4.19
C ALA A 398 26.96 1.33 -3.06
N CYS A 399 26.48 0.12 -3.39
CA CYS A 399 25.96 -0.82 -2.40
C CYS A 399 27.01 -1.18 -1.34
N MET A 400 28.22 -1.53 -1.77
CA MET A 400 29.32 -1.81 -0.84
C MET A 400 29.95 -0.56 -0.24
N ALA A 401 29.96 0.57 -0.96
CA ALA A 401 30.54 1.81 -0.42
C ALA A 401 29.80 2.32 0.83
N THR A 402 28.49 2.07 0.93
CA THR A 402 27.64 2.53 2.04
C THR A 402 28.08 2.02 3.42
N PRO A 403 28.17 0.70 3.69
CA PRO A 403 28.63 0.19 4.98
C PRO A 403 30.07 0.61 5.28
N TRP A 404 30.95 0.65 4.27
CA TRP A 404 32.33 1.12 4.44
C TRP A 404 32.40 2.55 4.95
N LEU A 405 31.75 3.50 4.27
CA LEU A 405 31.76 4.91 4.65
C LEU A 405 31.10 5.13 6.02
N ALA A 406 29.97 4.46 6.28
CA ALA A 406 29.22 4.60 7.52
C ALA A 406 30.05 4.12 8.74
N PHE A 407 30.54 2.88 8.71
CA PHE A 407 31.23 2.29 9.85
C PHE A 407 32.67 2.79 10.01
N VAL A 408 33.40 3.03 8.92
CA VAL A 408 34.76 3.61 9.03
C VAL A 408 34.69 5.04 9.59
N GLY A 409 33.77 5.87 9.11
CA GLY A 409 33.58 7.23 9.64
C GLY A 409 33.16 7.23 11.11
N PHE A 410 32.24 6.33 11.48
CA PHE A 410 31.83 6.12 12.87
C PHE A 410 33.02 5.71 13.76
N CYS A 411 33.81 4.71 13.35
CA CYS A 411 34.96 4.24 14.11
C CYS A 411 36.03 5.31 14.26
N ILE A 412 36.38 6.05 13.19
CA ILE A 412 37.32 7.17 13.27
C ILE A 412 36.86 8.17 14.33
N THR A 413 35.57 8.51 14.34
CA THR A 413 34.99 9.46 15.28
C THR A 413 35.10 8.97 16.73
N PHE A 414 34.55 7.80 17.04
CA PHE A 414 34.47 7.32 18.42
C PHE A 414 35.80 6.80 18.97
N CYS A 415 36.64 6.14 18.16
CA CYS A 415 38.00 5.77 18.58
C CYS A 415 38.82 7.01 18.92
N THR A 416 38.70 8.09 18.14
CA THR A 416 39.40 9.36 18.40
C THR A 416 38.90 10.01 19.70
N LEU A 417 37.59 10.01 19.95
CA LEU A 417 37.02 10.54 21.20
C LEU A 417 37.48 9.72 22.42
N ILE A 418 37.47 8.39 22.32
CA ILE A 418 37.98 7.49 23.36
C ILE A 418 39.46 7.77 23.65
N ALA A 419 40.29 7.84 22.62
CA ALA A 419 41.72 8.14 22.76
C ALA A 419 41.95 9.48 23.46
N LYS A 420 41.19 10.52 23.09
CA LYS A 420 41.23 11.84 23.72
C LYS A 420 40.85 11.79 25.20
N ILE A 421 39.72 11.15 25.54
CA ILE A 421 39.21 11.05 26.91
C ILE A 421 40.19 10.28 27.79
N ARG A 422 40.63 9.10 27.32
CA ARG A 422 41.56 8.24 28.04
C ARG A 422 42.88 8.96 28.29
N ARG A 423 43.42 9.66 27.28
CA ARG A 423 44.63 10.47 27.43
C ARG A 423 44.46 11.55 28.50
N ALA A 424 43.33 12.28 28.49
CA ALA A 424 43.04 13.31 29.49
C ALA A 424 42.94 12.71 30.91
N HIS A 425 42.23 11.59 31.07
CA HIS A 425 42.11 10.87 32.33
C HIS A 425 43.47 10.39 32.86
N GLN A 426 44.31 9.79 32.01
CA GLN A 426 45.65 9.33 32.40
C GLN A 426 46.57 10.47 32.83
N ILE A 427 46.57 11.60 32.12
CA ILE A 427 47.35 12.79 32.48
C ILE A 427 46.88 13.32 33.84
N PHE A 428 45.56 13.42 34.04
CA PHE A 428 45.00 13.90 35.30
C PHE A 428 45.39 13.00 36.48
N VAL A 429 45.11 11.69 36.40
CA VAL A 429 45.40 10.74 37.49
C VAL A 429 46.89 10.70 37.82
N LYS A 430 47.78 10.75 36.83
CA LYS A 430 49.24 10.78 37.06
C LYS A 430 49.71 12.11 37.63
N SER A 431 49.08 13.23 37.24
CA SER A 431 49.36 14.55 37.80
C SER A 431 48.98 14.65 39.28
N VAL A 432 47.84 14.07 39.69
CA VAL A 432 47.43 14.01 41.11
C VAL A 432 48.43 13.21 41.94
N ARG A 433 49.05 12.19 41.34
CA ARG A 433 50.11 11.38 41.96
C ARG A 433 51.51 12.00 41.86
N MET A 434 51.63 13.26 41.43
CA MET A 434 52.90 13.99 41.27
C MET A 434 53.93 13.26 40.38
N LYS A 435 53.48 12.39 39.47
CA LYS A 435 54.35 11.68 38.52
C LYS A 435 54.30 12.39 37.16
N ARG A 436 55.42 12.95 36.71
CA ARG A 436 55.55 13.57 35.39
C ARG A 436 55.39 12.50 34.31
N HIS A 437 54.30 12.58 33.54
CA HIS A 437 54.02 11.64 32.47
C HIS A 437 53.45 12.38 31.26
N THR A 438 54.18 12.34 30.14
CA THR A 438 53.71 12.90 28.87
C THR A 438 53.24 11.76 27.99
N VAL A 439 51.98 11.81 27.54
CA VAL A 439 51.42 10.83 26.60
C VAL A 439 51.40 11.48 25.22
N SER A 440 52.09 10.87 24.25
CA SER A 440 52.05 11.33 22.86
C SER A 440 50.68 11.09 22.24
N VAL A 441 50.29 11.92 21.27
CA VAL A 441 49.04 11.73 20.50
C VAL A 441 49.05 10.38 19.79
N PHE A 442 50.20 10.01 19.20
CA PHE A 442 50.37 8.73 18.51
C PHE A 442 50.16 7.53 19.45
N GLN A 443 50.72 7.58 20.66
CA GLN A 443 50.54 6.51 21.67
C GLN A 443 49.08 6.36 22.09
N ALA A 444 48.31 7.46 22.17
CA ALA A 444 46.90 7.42 22.51
C ALA A 444 46.06 6.79 21.37
N LEU A 445 46.36 7.12 20.11
CA LEU A 445 45.71 6.52 18.94
C LEU A 445 46.09 5.05 18.75
N LEU A 446 47.35 4.68 19.02
CA LEU A 446 47.82 3.30 18.94
C LEU A 446 47.04 2.37 19.89
N TRP A 447 46.57 2.88 21.03
CA TRP A 447 45.78 2.09 21.97
C TRP A 447 44.37 1.73 21.44
N VAL A 448 43.76 2.60 20.62
CA VAL A 448 42.43 2.34 20.01
C VAL A 448 42.53 1.68 18.63
N PHE A 449 43.73 1.64 18.05
CA PHE A 449 43.97 1.06 16.72
C PHE A 449 43.52 -0.40 16.57
N PRO A 450 43.70 -1.31 17.56
CA PRO A 450 43.20 -2.68 17.45
C PRO A 450 41.68 -2.75 17.27
N ILE A 451 40.93 -1.86 17.93
CA ILE A 451 39.46 -1.81 17.81
C ILE A 451 39.06 -1.38 16.40
N PHE A 452 39.73 -0.35 15.86
CA PHE A 452 39.52 0.07 14.47
C PHE A 452 39.82 -1.06 13.48
N LEU A 453 40.90 -1.81 13.69
CA LEU A 453 41.30 -2.91 12.83
C LEU A 453 40.27 -4.06 12.81
N VAL A 454 39.58 -4.34 13.92
CA VAL A 454 38.48 -5.33 13.95
C VAL A 454 37.35 -4.94 12.99
N PHE A 455 36.94 -3.67 12.96
CA PHE A 455 35.92 -3.20 12.01
C PHE A 455 36.36 -3.35 10.56
N ILE A 456 37.62 -3.01 10.26
CA ILE A 456 38.17 -3.16 8.91
C ILE A 456 38.19 -4.64 8.48
N ILE A 457 38.60 -5.56 9.38
CA ILE A 457 38.58 -6.99 9.08
C ILE A 457 37.15 -7.46 8.77
N VAL A 458 36.16 -7.11 9.59
CA VAL A 458 34.77 -7.52 9.35
C VAL A 458 34.25 -6.98 8.03
N LEU A 459 34.53 -5.71 7.69
CA LEU A 459 34.13 -5.12 6.41
C LEU A 459 34.84 -5.77 5.22
N LEU A 460 36.12 -6.11 5.34
CA LEU A 460 36.86 -6.85 4.31
C LEU A 460 36.26 -8.24 4.10
N VAL A 461 36.03 -8.98 5.18
CA VAL A 461 35.41 -10.31 5.13
C VAL A 461 34.04 -10.25 4.45
N TRP A 462 33.20 -9.26 4.81
CA TRP A 462 31.90 -9.06 4.16
C TRP A 462 32.07 -8.79 2.66
N THR A 463 33.01 -7.91 2.29
CA THR A 463 33.27 -7.56 0.89
C THR A 463 33.79 -8.73 0.06
N THR A 464 34.60 -9.62 0.64
CA THR A 464 35.22 -10.74 -0.09
C THR A 464 34.36 -11.99 -0.15
N ILE A 465 33.57 -12.26 0.89
CA ILE A 465 32.78 -13.48 1.00
C ILE A 465 31.38 -13.29 0.44
N ASP A 466 30.72 -12.18 0.78
CA ASP A 466 29.31 -11.94 0.46
C ASP A 466 29.07 -10.47 0.09
N PRO A 467 29.59 -10.00 -1.07
CA PRO A 467 29.45 -8.61 -1.48
C PRO A 467 27.99 -8.25 -1.76
N LEU A 468 27.57 -7.08 -1.26
CA LEU A 468 26.27 -6.51 -1.59
C LEU A 468 26.19 -6.16 -3.06
N HIS A 469 25.14 -6.66 -3.69
CA HIS A 469 24.77 -6.35 -5.06
C HIS A 469 23.40 -5.70 -5.09
N TRP A 470 23.15 -4.95 -6.17
CA TRP A 470 21.84 -4.38 -6.43
C TRP A 470 20.92 -5.49 -6.94
N LYS A 471 19.81 -5.71 -6.25
CA LYS A 471 18.78 -6.67 -6.65
C LYS A 471 17.43 -5.96 -6.70
N ARG A 472 16.59 -6.38 -7.65
CA ARG A 472 15.22 -5.91 -7.78
C ARG A 472 14.28 -7.11 -7.67
N ASP A 473 13.41 -7.07 -6.67
CA ASP A 473 12.39 -8.09 -6.48
C ASP A 473 11.04 -7.63 -7.03
N LEU A 474 10.27 -8.60 -7.52
CA LEU A 474 8.93 -8.40 -8.08
C LEU A 474 7.93 -8.41 -6.92
N ILE A 475 7.08 -7.39 -6.84
CA ILE A 475 6.01 -7.30 -5.84
C ILE A 475 4.72 -7.85 -6.44
N ASP A 476 4.36 -7.41 -7.65
CA ASP A 476 3.17 -7.88 -8.36
C ASP A 476 3.47 -8.24 -9.81
N GLU A 477 2.90 -9.37 -10.22
CA GLU A 477 3.05 -9.97 -11.54
C GLU A 477 1.68 -10.36 -12.09
N THR A 478 1.50 -10.16 -13.39
CA THR A 478 0.30 -10.58 -14.10
C THR A 478 0.38 -12.08 -14.43
N ASP A 479 -0.77 -12.75 -14.59
CA ASP A 479 -0.87 -14.16 -15.02
C ASP A 479 0.00 -14.48 -16.27
N ASP A 480 0.23 -13.50 -17.15
CA ASP A 480 1.06 -13.61 -18.37
C ASP A 480 2.58 -13.42 -18.14
N GLY A 481 3.01 -13.28 -16.88
CA GLY A 481 4.40 -12.98 -16.52
C GLY A 481 4.83 -11.52 -16.74
N TYR A 482 3.87 -10.59 -16.80
CA TYR A 482 4.16 -9.15 -16.90
C TYR A 482 4.31 -8.52 -15.52
N THR A 483 5.49 -7.97 -15.23
CA THR A 483 5.76 -7.26 -13.97
C THR A 483 5.03 -5.92 -13.92
N LEU A 484 4.15 -5.76 -12.93
CA LEU A 484 3.45 -4.52 -12.65
C LEU A 484 4.26 -3.67 -11.67
N GLU A 485 4.73 -4.29 -10.59
CA GLU A 485 5.42 -3.60 -9.50
C GLU A 485 6.73 -4.29 -9.13
N SER A 486 7.79 -3.51 -8.93
CA SER A 486 9.08 -4.02 -8.45
C SER A 486 9.82 -3.04 -7.56
N VAL A 487 10.60 -3.57 -6.62
CA VAL A 487 11.40 -2.77 -5.67
C VAL A 487 12.88 -3.11 -5.75
N GLY A 488 13.73 -2.08 -5.80
CA GLY A 488 15.19 -2.23 -5.86
C GLY A 488 15.86 -1.94 -4.53
N TYR A 489 16.75 -2.83 -4.08
CA TYR A 489 17.51 -2.66 -2.86
C TYR A 489 18.87 -3.39 -2.93
N CYS A 490 19.82 -2.98 -2.10
CA CYS A 490 21.11 -3.66 -1.98
C CYS A 490 20.97 -4.84 -1.01
N THR A 491 21.30 -6.05 -1.47
CA THR A 491 21.20 -7.27 -0.65
C THR A 491 22.36 -8.22 -0.92
N SER A 492 22.50 -9.20 -0.04
CA SER A 492 23.47 -10.29 -0.08
C SER A 492 22.89 -11.48 0.71
N ASP A 493 23.41 -12.69 0.53
CA ASP A 493 22.79 -13.90 1.11
C ASP A 493 22.80 -13.87 2.65
N HIS A 494 23.78 -13.19 3.24
CA HIS A 494 23.98 -13.07 4.68
C HIS A 494 24.03 -11.61 5.15
N PHE A 495 23.34 -10.71 4.45
CA PHE A 495 23.30 -9.27 4.73
C PHE A 495 23.00 -8.95 6.21
N THR A 496 21.93 -9.54 6.77
CA THR A 496 21.48 -9.29 8.14
C THR A 496 22.51 -9.74 9.18
N THR A 497 23.20 -10.85 8.93
CA THR A 497 24.26 -11.38 9.79
C THR A 497 25.43 -10.41 9.89
N PHE A 498 26.00 -9.96 8.76
CA PHE A 498 27.14 -9.04 8.77
C PHE A 498 26.76 -7.67 9.33
N LEU A 499 25.59 -7.14 8.97
CA LEU A 499 25.09 -5.87 9.51
C LEU A 499 24.89 -5.96 11.04
N SER A 500 24.32 -7.05 11.55
CA SER A 500 24.12 -7.24 12.98
C SER A 500 25.43 -7.29 13.76
N ILE A 501 26.46 -7.98 13.24
CA ILE A 501 27.80 -8.01 13.84
C ILE A 501 28.39 -6.61 13.95
N LEU A 502 28.34 -5.82 12.86
CA LEU A 502 28.83 -4.45 12.85
C LEU A 502 28.05 -3.54 13.81
N CYS A 503 26.73 -3.72 13.90
CA CYS A 503 25.89 -2.98 14.84
C CYS A 503 26.21 -3.30 16.31
N VAL A 504 26.44 -4.57 16.63
CA VAL A 504 26.87 -4.99 17.97
C VAL A 504 28.25 -4.43 18.30
N LEU A 505 29.20 -4.48 17.37
CA LEU A 505 30.53 -3.88 17.54
C LEU A 505 30.44 -2.36 17.76
N ALA A 506 29.58 -1.66 17.03
CA ALA A 506 29.35 -0.23 17.19
C ALA A 506 28.73 0.12 18.56
N LEU A 507 27.75 -0.66 19.03
CA LEU A 507 27.19 -0.53 20.38
C LEU A 507 28.23 -0.77 21.46
N CYS A 508 29.07 -1.80 21.32
CA CYS A 508 30.18 -2.06 22.25
C CYS A 508 31.19 -0.91 22.27
N LEU A 509 31.51 -0.30 21.13
CA LEU A 509 32.39 0.86 21.05
C LEU A 509 31.79 2.09 21.76
N LEU A 510 30.49 2.34 21.60
CA LEU A 510 29.78 3.41 22.31
C LEU A 510 29.71 3.15 23.82
N ALA A 511 29.44 1.93 24.24
CA ALA A 511 29.45 1.55 25.65
C ALA A 511 30.84 1.77 26.27
N LEU A 512 31.91 1.41 25.55
CA LEU A 512 33.28 1.71 25.95
C LEU A 512 33.54 3.22 26.05
N ALA A 513 33.03 4.01 25.09
CA ALA A 513 33.15 5.47 25.12
C ALA A 513 32.43 6.07 26.35
N CYS A 514 31.22 5.63 26.66
CA CYS A 514 30.47 5.99 27.86
C CYS A 514 31.24 5.61 29.14
N TYR A 515 31.82 4.40 29.19
CA TYR A 515 32.63 3.96 30.33
C TYR A 515 33.88 4.84 30.53
N GLN A 516 34.59 5.20 29.45
CA GLN A 516 35.72 6.12 29.54
C GLN A 516 35.29 7.52 30.01
N CYS A 517 34.12 8.01 29.57
CA CYS A 517 33.55 9.26 30.06
C CYS A 517 33.24 9.20 31.56
N TYR A 518 32.71 8.07 32.04
CA TYR A 518 32.42 7.83 33.45
C TYR A 518 33.69 7.90 34.31
N LEU A 519 34.77 7.23 33.88
CA LEU A 519 36.07 7.31 34.57
C LEU A 519 36.64 8.74 34.56
N ALA A 520 36.44 9.49 33.48
CA ALA A 520 36.93 10.84 33.33
C ALA A 520 36.07 11.93 34.04
N ARG A 521 34.96 11.57 34.71
CA ARG A 521 34.00 12.55 35.28
C ARG A 521 34.59 13.48 36.35
N HIS A 522 35.63 13.04 37.04
CA HIS A 522 36.30 13.82 38.09
C HIS A 522 37.43 14.71 37.56
N VAL A 523 37.71 14.69 36.24
CA VAL A 523 38.70 15.55 35.62
C VAL A 523 38.14 16.99 35.57
N PRO A 524 38.85 18.00 36.12
CA PRO A 524 38.37 19.36 36.17
C PRO A 524 38.18 19.95 34.77
N SER A 525 37.08 20.69 34.58
CA SER A 525 36.63 21.22 33.30
C SER A 525 37.61 22.17 32.59
N LYS A 526 38.60 22.69 33.34
CA LYS A 526 39.71 23.50 32.82
C LYS A 526 40.63 22.73 31.87
N PHE A 527 40.71 21.40 31.99
CA PHE A 527 41.63 20.54 31.22
C PHE A 527 40.90 19.61 30.24
N SER A 528 39.60 19.42 30.40
CA SER A 528 38.72 18.79 29.42
C SER A 528 37.32 19.37 29.54
N GLU A 529 36.71 19.83 28.44
CA GLU A 529 35.27 20.14 28.42
C GLU A 529 34.45 18.84 28.44
N GLY A 530 34.71 17.97 29.43
CA GLY A 530 34.22 16.60 29.50
C GLY A 530 32.69 16.49 29.54
N LYS A 531 31.98 17.50 30.04
CA LYS A 531 30.51 17.48 30.13
C LYS A 531 29.83 17.40 28.76
N PHE A 532 30.22 18.26 27.82
CA PHE A 532 29.62 18.29 26.48
C PHE A 532 30.07 17.09 25.64
N LEU A 533 31.28 16.60 25.88
CA LEU A 533 31.77 15.36 25.27
C LEU A 533 30.97 14.15 25.75
N THR A 534 30.71 14.02 27.05
CA THR A 534 29.85 12.98 27.61
C THR A 534 28.43 13.10 27.09
N LEU A 535 27.86 14.31 26.99
CA LEU A 535 26.54 14.54 26.42
C LEU A 535 26.45 14.11 24.94
N ALA A 536 27.47 14.42 24.14
CA ALA A 536 27.56 14.00 22.75
C ALA A 536 27.60 12.47 22.61
N ILE A 537 28.42 11.79 23.42
CA ILE A 537 28.55 10.33 23.38
C ILE A 537 27.26 9.65 23.87
N ALA A 538 26.67 10.15 24.95
CA ALA A 538 25.43 9.60 25.51
C ALA A 538 24.24 9.75 24.55
N SER A 539 24.07 10.92 23.94
CA SER A 539 23.02 11.16 22.93
C SER A 539 23.20 10.26 21.70
N ASN A 540 24.42 10.07 21.22
CA ASN A 540 24.71 9.13 20.13
C ASN A 540 24.40 7.68 20.52
N MET A 541 24.69 7.26 21.75
CA MET A 541 24.33 5.93 22.21
C MET A 541 22.81 5.71 22.24
N GLN A 542 22.05 6.70 22.72
CA GLN A 542 20.59 6.66 22.69
C GLN A 542 20.04 6.56 21.25
N MET A 543 20.48 7.45 20.37
CA MET A 543 20.05 7.46 18.95
C MET A 543 20.41 6.17 18.23
N TYR A 544 21.61 5.62 18.46
CA TYR A 544 22.01 4.34 17.87
C TYR A 544 21.14 3.18 18.37
N THR A 545 20.80 3.17 19.66
CA THR A 545 19.96 2.12 20.27
C THR A 545 18.54 2.16 19.72
N ILE A 546 17.94 3.35 19.63
CA ILE A 546 16.61 3.56 19.02
C ILE A 546 16.65 3.17 17.53
N GLY A 547 17.72 3.57 16.83
CA GLY A 547 17.91 3.26 15.42
C GLY A 547 17.95 1.76 15.12
N VAL A 548 18.76 1.01 15.86
CA VAL A 548 18.83 -0.45 15.73
C VAL A 548 17.48 -1.09 16.03
N LEU A 549 16.76 -0.61 17.05
CA LEU A 549 15.43 -1.12 17.38
C LEU A 549 14.43 -0.90 16.23
N VAL A 550 14.43 0.29 15.62
CA VAL A 550 13.55 0.60 14.47
C VAL A 550 13.88 -0.29 13.26
N LEU A 551 15.16 -0.52 12.98
CA LEU A 551 15.58 -1.41 11.89
C LEU A 551 15.10 -2.86 12.12
N LEU A 552 15.22 -3.37 13.35
CA LEU A 552 14.77 -4.73 13.69
C LEU A 552 13.24 -4.89 13.59
N ILE A 553 12.48 -3.85 13.94
CA ILE A 553 11.02 -3.85 13.82
C ILE A 553 10.61 -3.84 12.35
N SER A 554 11.31 -3.06 11.53
CA SER A 554 11.05 -2.97 10.09
C SER A 554 11.29 -4.29 9.36
N GLU A 555 12.23 -5.13 9.83
CA GLU A 555 12.53 -6.43 9.19
C GLU A 555 11.61 -7.57 9.65
N LYS A 556 10.94 -7.47 10.80
CA LYS A 556 10.17 -8.59 11.39
C LYS A 556 8.66 -8.55 11.20
N ASN A 557 8.08 -7.38 10.90
CA ASN A 557 6.64 -7.19 10.98
C ASN A 557 5.86 -7.29 9.66
N LEU A 558 6.49 -7.51 8.51
CA LEU A 558 5.78 -7.63 7.24
C LEU A 558 6.35 -8.80 6.44
N GLY A 559 5.62 -9.92 6.42
CA GLY A 559 5.87 -11.01 5.47
C GLY A 559 5.35 -10.70 4.06
N ASP A 560 5.20 -9.42 3.72
CA ASP A 560 4.66 -8.93 2.46
C ASP A 560 5.45 -7.68 2.02
N PRO A 561 6.28 -7.75 0.97
CA PRO A 561 7.18 -6.66 0.56
C PRO A 561 6.38 -5.51 -0.05
N THR A 562 5.76 -4.68 0.79
CA THR A 562 4.96 -3.53 0.34
C THR A 562 5.83 -2.31 0.08
N ASP A 563 5.43 -1.46 -0.88
CA ASP A 563 6.06 -0.20 -1.33
C ASP A 563 6.57 0.76 -0.24
N SER A 564 6.09 0.60 0.98
CA SER A 564 6.43 1.41 2.15
C SER A 564 7.82 1.09 2.72
N GLU A 565 8.39 -0.10 2.45
CA GLU A 565 9.62 -0.57 3.10
C GLU A 565 10.88 0.13 2.57
N ALA A 566 11.05 0.22 1.24
CA ALA A 566 12.24 0.85 0.64
C ALA A 566 12.31 2.35 0.92
N LYS A 567 11.17 3.05 0.88
CA LYS A 567 11.06 4.50 1.15
C LYS A 567 11.37 4.79 2.62
N THR A 568 10.75 4.04 3.53
CA THR A 568 10.92 4.24 4.99
C THR A 568 12.35 3.88 5.42
N GLY A 569 12.89 2.77 4.92
CA GLY A 569 14.27 2.35 5.23
C GLY A 569 15.33 3.37 4.82
N PHE A 570 15.21 3.96 3.63
CA PHE A 570 16.13 5.01 3.16
C PHE A 570 16.14 6.24 4.07
N VAL A 571 14.94 6.76 4.40
CA VAL A 571 14.78 7.98 5.20
C VAL A 571 15.30 7.75 6.62
N VAL A 572 14.95 6.63 7.25
CA VAL A 572 15.38 6.30 8.61
C VAL A 572 16.90 6.15 8.70
N LYS A 573 17.52 5.39 7.80
CA LYS A 573 18.99 5.19 7.77
C LYS A 573 19.72 6.52 7.55
N SER A 574 19.27 7.34 6.60
CA SER A 574 19.86 8.65 6.31
C SER A 574 19.72 9.62 7.48
N ALA A 575 18.54 9.68 8.11
CA ALA A 575 18.28 10.53 9.26
C ALA A 575 19.14 10.13 10.46
N LEU A 576 19.28 8.83 10.74
CA LEU A 576 20.13 8.34 11.83
C LEU A 576 21.58 8.81 11.67
N ILE A 577 22.14 8.69 10.46
CA ILE A 577 23.52 9.08 10.18
C ILE A 577 23.69 10.61 10.32
N LEU A 578 22.82 11.39 9.66
CA LEU A 578 22.93 12.84 9.63
C LEU A 578 22.66 13.49 10.99
N VAL A 579 21.67 13.02 11.75
CA VAL A 579 21.34 13.56 13.07
C VAL A 579 22.43 13.22 14.09
N ASN A 580 22.98 12.00 14.06
CA ASN A 580 24.13 11.62 14.90
C ASN A 580 25.33 12.53 14.64
N ASN A 581 25.68 12.72 13.36
CA ASN A 581 26.78 13.58 12.95
C ASN A 581 26.55 15.04 13.36
N PHE A 582 25.34 15.56 13.17
CA PHE A 582 24.98 16.92 13.58
C PHE A 582 25.06 17.10 15.11
N ALA A 583 24.63 16.11 15.90
CA ALA A 583 24.74 16.15 17.36
C ALA A 583 26.20 16.22 17.84
N ILE A 584 27.11 15.47 17.21
CA ILE A 584 28.55 15.53 17.51
C ILE A 584 29.09 16.93 17.21
N LEU A 585 28.76 17.49 16.05
CA LEU A 585 29.19 18.83 15.66
C LEU A 585 28.63 19.90 16.60
N GLY A 586 27.34 19.87 16.89
CA GLY A 586 26.66 20.84 17.75
C GLY A 586 27.15 20.80 19.20
N PHE A 587 27.21 19.62 19.82
CA PHE A 587 27.60 19.53 21.23
C PHE A 587 29.09 19.78 21.45
N ILE A 588 29.97 19.29 20.58
CA ILE A 588 31.42 19.45 20.77
C ILE A 588 31.89 20.81 20.24
N PHE A 589 31.67 21.08 18.96
CA PHE A 589 32.21 22.28 18.32
C PHE A 589 31.36 23.51 18.59
N GLY A 590 30.03 23.36 18.61
CA GLY A 590 29.13 24.46 18.98
C GLY A 590 29.42 24.98 20.39
N ASN A 591 29.59 24.09 21.37
CA ASN A 591 30.00 24.50 22.71
C ASN A 591 31.38 25.16 22.74
N LEU A 592 32.37 24.60 22.02
CA LEU A 592 33.71 25.18 21.96
C LEU A 592 33.69 26.62 21.40
N MET A 593 32.94 26.84 20.32
CA MET A 593 32.78 28.15 19.70
C MET A 593 32.09 29.13 20.66
N TYR A 594 31.03 28.69 21.34
CA TYR A 594 30.31 29.48 22.34
C TYR A 594 31.18 29.85 23.55
N SER A 595 31.95 28.90 24.06
CA SER A 595 32.88 29.05 25.19
C SER A 595 33.96 30.09 24.90
N VAL A 596 34.56 30.04 23.69
CA VAL A 596 35.56 31.02 23.25
C VAL A 596 34.97 32.42 23.07
N HIS A 597 33.78 32.52 22.46
CA HIS A 597 33.12 33.81 22.26
C HIS A 597 32.74 34.47 23.59
N THR A 598 32.15 33.71 24.50
CA THR A 598 31.71 34.19 25.82
C THR A 598 32.89 34.62 26.69
N ASN A 599 33.99 33.86 26.68
CA ASN A 599 35.19 34.24 27.44
C ASN A 599 35.84 35.51 26.89
N ARG A 600 35.92 35.67 25.57
CA ARG A 600 36.42 36.92 24.97
C ARG A 600 35.55 38.12 25.34
N ARG A 601 34.22 37.95 25.38
CA ARG A 601 33.28 38.99 25.84
C ARG A 601 33.52 39.33 27.30
N ASN A 602 33.63 38.32 28.18
CA ASN A 602 33.88 38.51 29.61
C ASN A 602 35.24 39.18 29.88
N GLU A 603 36.29 38.82 29.14
CA GLU A 603 37.62 39.43 29.26
C GLU A 603 37.63 40.89 28.80
N SER A 604 36.86 41.21 27.74
CA SER A 604 36.63 42.58 27.29
C SER A 604 35.90 43.40 28.35
N THR A 605 34.84 42.84 28.96
CA THR A 605 34.09 43.48 30.06
C THR A 605 34.94 43.67 31.30
N ARG A 606 35.77 42.68 31.69
CA ARG A 606 36.70 42.79 32.82
C ARG A 606 37.74 43.88 32.61
N THR A 607 38.31 43.97 31.40
CA THR A 607 39.26 45.03 31.04
C THR A 607 38.60 46.41 31.09
N ALA A 608 37.36 46.53 30.62
CA ALA A 608 36.59 47.77 30.70
C ALA A 608 36.26 48.17 32.14
N MET A 609 35.83 47.23 32.99
CA MET A 609 35.61 47.47 34.42
C MET A 609 36.90 47.87 35.14
N LYS A 610 38.01 47.18 34.89
CA LYS A 610 39.31 47.49 35.50
C LYS A 610 39.76 48.90 35.12
N LYS A 611 39.61 49.29 33.84
CA LYS A 611 39.92 50.66 33.38
C LYS A 611 39.05 51.72 34.06
N PHE A 612 37.77 51.42 34.28
CA PHE A 612 36.86 52.31 35.01
C PHE A 612 37.23 52.42 36.50
N GLU A 613 37.59 51.32 37.14
CA GLU A 613 38.01 51.26 38.54
C GLU A 613 39.34 51.98 38.77
N ASP A 614 40.33 51.79 37.89
CA ASP A 614 41.60 52.52 37.88
C ASP A 614 41.38 54.04 37.72
N SER A 615 40.49 54.44 36.81
CA SER A 615 40.12 55.86 36.62
C SER A 615 39.46 56.46 37.87
N ARG A 616 38.59 55.69 38.53
CA ARG A 616 37.93 56.10 39.77
C ARG A 616 38.95 56.25 40.91
N GLN A 617 39.90 55.33 41.03
CA GLN A 617 40.95 55.39 42.06
C GLN A 617 41.90 56.57 41.82
N GLN A 618 42.30 56.82 40.57
CA GLN A 618 43.11 57.99 40.21
C GLN A 618 42.40 59.31 40.56
N SER A 619 41.08 59.40 40.36
CA SER A 619 40.30 60.58 40.74
C SER A 619 40.26 60.81 42.26
N LYS A 620 40.17 59.73 43.07
CA LYS A 620 40.23 59.80 44.53
C LYS A 620 41.61 60.24 45.02
N ASN A 621 42.67 59.62 44.51
CA ASN A 621 44.04 59.99 44.85
C ASN A 621 44.32 61.46 44.49
N ARG A 622 43.80 61.96 43.35
CA ARG A 622 43.93 63.37 42.97
C ARG A 622 43.22 64.31 43.96
N ARG A 623 42.02 63.95 44.42
CA ARG A 623 41.27 64.71 45.44
C ARG A 623 41.97 64.69 46.80
N GLU A 624 42.53 63.56 47.21
CA GLU A 624 43.31 63.45 48.45
C GLU A 624 44.59 64.26 48.38
N ASN A 625 45.33 64.20 47.26
CA ASN A 625 46.53 65.00 47.06
C ASN A 625 46.22 66.51 47.01
N SER A 626 45.10 66.91 46.39
CA SER A 626 44.65 68.30 46.48
C SER A 626 44.31 68.71 47.92
N ARG A 627 43.69 67.83 48.72
CA ARG A 627 43.40 68.10 50.14
C ARG A 627 44.67 68.21 50.98
N SER A 628 45.68 67.36 50.76
CA SER A 628 46.96 67.44 51.47
C SER A 628 47.70 68.73 51.13
N ILE A 629 47.78 69.11 49.86
CA ILE A 629 48.40 70.39 49.43
C ILE A 629 47.66 71.58 50.06
N ILE A 630 46.32 71.59 50.05
CA ILE A 630 45.53 72.65 50.69
C ILE A 630 45.81 72.70 52.21
N ALA A 631 45.95 71.55 52.88
CA ALA A 631 46.27 71.51 54.30
C ALA A 631 47.69 72.04 54.60
N GLU A 632 48.67 71.72 53.73
CA GLU A 632 50.05 72.21 53.84
C GLU A 632 50.16 73.72 53.61
N VAL A 633 49.47 74.25 52.59
CA VAL A 633 49.40 75.69 52.32
C VAL A 633 48.72 76.41 53.49
N LYS A 634 47.61 75.90 54.01
CA LYS A 634 46.95 76.47 55.21
C LYS A 634 47.86 76.46 56.43
N GLY A 635 48.62 75.38 56.66
CA GLY A 635 49.59 75.30 57.75
C GLY A 635 50.72 76.32 57.61
N THR A 636 51.23 76.52 56.39
CA THR A 636 52.30 77.49 56.10
C THR A 636 51.81 78.93 56.21
N MET A 637 50.61 79.21 55.70
CA MET A 637 49.98 80.53 55.80
C MET A 637 49.63 80.88 57.25
N GLY A 638 49.17 79.91 58.04
CA GLY A 638 48.97 80.08 59.48
C GLY A 638 50.26 80.42 60.24
N LYS A 639 51.40 79.83 59.85
CA LYS A 639 52.72 80.19 60.40
C LYS A 639 53.14 81.61 60.00
N TYR A 640 52.88 82.02 58.75
CA TYR A 640 53.18 83.38 58.26
C TYR A 640 52.33 84.45 58.96
N LEU A 641 51.02 84.23 59.08
CA LEU A 641 50.12 85.16 59.77
C LEU A 641 50.48 85.32 61.25
N ARG A 642 50.85 84.22 61.93
CA ARG A 642 51.34 84.27 63.31
C ARG A 642 52.69 85.02 63.44
N ARG A 643 53.47 85.12 62.36
CA ARG A 643 54.72 85.89 62.27
C ARG A 643 54.48 87.36 61.93
N SER A 644 53.45 87.66 61.13
CA SER A 644 53.03 89.02 60.78
C SER A 644 52.38 89.74 61.97
N GLN A 645 51.53 89.05 62.75
CA GLN A 645 50.97 89.60 64.00
C GLN A 645 52.03 89.86 65.09
N LEU A 646 53.25 89.34 64.95
CA LEU A 646 54.37 89.65 65.84
C LEU A 646 55.15 90.91 65.42
N HIS A 647 54.98 91.39 64.18
CA HIS A 647 55.62 92.60 63.66
C HIS A 647 54.69 93.82 63.64
N GLU A 648 53.37 93.63 63.72
CA GLU A 648 52.34 94.68 63.64
C GLU A 648 51.77 95.06 65.01
N ASN A 649 52.62 95.07 66.05
CA ASN A 649 52.30 95.58 67.39
C ASN A 649 53.19 96.77 67.80
N ASN A 650 53.99 97.31 66.88
CA ASN A 650 54.73 98.56 67.07
C ASN A 650 54.27 99.56 65.99
N GLU A 651 53.74 100.71 66.45
CA GLU A 651 53.33 101.92 65.69
C GLU A 651 51.96 101.86 65.01
N VAL A 652 50.99 102.79 65.13
CA VAL A 652 50.75 104.04 65.90
C VAL A 652 49.22 104.35 65.83
N GLY A 653 48.64 104.90 66.92
CA GLY A 653 47.71 106.07 67.02
C GLY A 653 46.40 106.26 66.21
N ASP A 654 45.28 106.25 66.95
CA ASP A 654 44.05 107.11 66.99
C ASP A 654 43.21 107.57 65.74
N ILE A 655 41.94 107.07 65.72
CA ILE A 655 40.59 107.74 65.59
C ILE A 655 40.16 108.39 64.23
N PRO A 656 38.85 108.47 63.81
CA PRO A 656 37.56 107.90 64.29
C PRO A 656 36.70 107.12 63.24
N ASP A 657 35.63 106.47 63.74
CA ASP A 657 34.46 105.90 63.02
C ASP A 657 33.72 106.92 62.10
N PRO A 658 32.98 106.48 61.04
CA PRO A 658 31.57 106.09 61.23
C PRO A 658 30.99 104.98 60.30
N GLU A 659 29.85 104.46 60.78
CA GLU A 659 28.65 103.99 60.05
C GLU A 659 28.51 102.52 59.60
N GLU A 660 27.72 101.80 60.40
CA GLU A 660 26.84 100.67 60.04
C GLU A 660 25.79 101.10 58.99
N PRO A 661 25.33 100.17 58.12
CA PRO A 661 24.07 99.50 58.50
C PRO A 661 24.04 98.00 58.21
N ASN A 662 23.62 97.26 59.23
CA ASN A 662 22.48 96.34 59.23
C ASN A 662 21.90 95.96 57.85
N ASN A 663 21.92 94.66 57.50
CA ASN A 663 20.67 93.91 57.57
C ASN A 663 20.85 92.39 57.60
N SER A 664 20.04 91.80 58.47
CA SER A 664 19.86 90.39 58.73
C SER A 664 19.12 89.67 57.60
N ARG A 665 19.45 88.41 57.30
CA ARG A 665 18.42 87.35 57.26
C ARG A 665 18.96 85.94 57.35
N LYS A 666 18.47 85.28 58.40
CA LYS A 666 18.41 83.84 58.69
C LYS A 666 17.98 83.02 57.46
N GLY A 667 18.44 81.77 57.42
CA GLY A 667 17.53 80.66 57.13
C GLY A 667 18.02 79.57 56.20
N GLN A 668 18.25 78.39 56.81
CA GLN A 668 17.56 77.15 56.48
C GLN A 668 18.24 76.14 55.50
N LYS A 669 18.65 75.02 56.11
CA LYS A 669 18.72 73.67 55.49
C LYS A 669 17.38 73.31 54.84
N PRO A 670 17.37 72.40 53.84
CA PRO A 670 16.98 71.04 54.19
C PRO A 670 17.76 69.91 53.48
N SER A 671 17.73 68.77 54.19
CA SER A 671 17.96 67.40 53.76
C SER A 671 17.12 67.00 52.53
N VAL A 672 17.66 66.21 51.60
CA VAL A 672 16.91 65.13 50.90
C VAL A 672 17.84 63.92 50.63
N LYS A 673 17.26 62.75 50.85
CA LYS A 673 17.75 61.36 50.77
C LYS A 673 17.94 60.83 49.32
N PRO A 674 18.52 59.62 49.15
CA PRO A 674 18.89 59.07 47.84
C PRO A 674 17.76 58.30 47.16
N ALA A 675 17.92 58.07 45.85
CA ALA A 675 17.29 57.01 45.07
C ALA A 675 18.39 56.17 44.42
#